data_AF-A0A2V7X897-F1
#
_entry.id   AF-A0A2V7X897-F1
#
_cell.length_a   1.000
_cell.length_b   1.000
_cell.length_c   1.000
_cell.angle_alpha   90.00
_cell.angle_beta   90.00
_cell.angle_gamma   90.00
#
_symmetry.space_group_name_H-M   'P 1'
#
loop_
_entity.id
_entity.type
_entity.pdbx_description
1 polymer ?
#
loop_
_entity_poly.entity_id
_entity_poly.type
_entity_poly.pdbx_seq_one_letter_code
_entity_poly.pdbx_strand_id
1 'polypeptide(L)'
;MELDRIIITGARQHNLKNVTVEIPKKKLVILTGVSGSGKSSLAFDTLYAEGQRRYIESLNAYARQFLGQMDKPLYDSIRGLAPTISIEQKAASGNPRSTVGTITEIHDYLRVLWARVGRLTCHNCGRPVSQQSSQQIVHEIADLRPGTKFLLLAPLVKERKGEHRDVLEQAKKAGFTRARVDGVVVPLEDADQIRLDKKKKHSIDVVVDRLVAKEGMAQRLHDSVEPALRYGGGIVIVAPEGQTEKVMSQHRACHDCGISFPEPSPQLFSFNSPQGMCPECSGLGTRMEMDPDLAVPNPELSVNEGAVKPLGAVGEGTSWGTDIVRAVARERGIDLNKPWRAMPAAHRKVILYGTGSERVKVPMRGSWGSGSFRMRYEGALTAMMRRMRETQSEDMRQYYQRFLSNRPCSVCGGKRVRPEALGVRVGGLNVAEATAVSVEAAYRFFDELALQGAEATIATELLKEIRSRLRFLRDVGLGYLTLDRPAPSLSGGEGQRIRLASQIGSELTGVIYVLDEPSIGLHQRDNRKLLTALHHLRDIGNTVVVVEHDREAMEESDWIIDFGPGAGRHGGEVVAVGTPAQLKGELEIPLPAERRRGDGRKTTVVGARENNLKDVTVDFPLGQLVCVTGVSGAGKSTLVNQILYPAVARALHGSERPVGAHQKVTGLAEIDKVIDIDQSPIGRTPRSNPATYTKLFDLIRD
;
A
#
# COMPACT_ATOMS: atom_id res chain seq x y z
N MET A 1 -6.35 -6.88 -48.34
CA MET A 1 -7.39 -7.22 -47.35
C MET A 1 -6.70 -7.70 -46.10
N GLU A 2 -7.15 -7.24 -44.93
CA GLU A 2 -6.69 -7.80 -43.67
C GLU A 2 -7.20 -9.25 -43.57
N LEU A 3 -6.32 -10.19 -43.22
CA LEU A 3 -6.73 -11.58 -42.95
C LEU A 3 -7.64 -11.60 -41.72
N ASP A 4 -8.71 -12.38 -41.78
CA ASP A 4 -9.65 -12.65 -40.68
C ASP A 4 -9.09 -13.67 -39.66
N ARG A 5 -7.95 -14.28 -39.98
CA ARG A 5 -7.25 -15.27 -39.16
C ARG A 5 -5.77 -14.94 -39.01
N ILE A 6 -5.19 -15.40 -37.90
CA ILE A 6 -3.75 -15.49 -37.70
C ILE A 6 -3.34 -16.91 -38.11
N ILE A 7 -2.42 -17.00 -39.07
CA ILE A 7 -1.97 -18.29 -39.61
C ILE A 7 -0.53 -18.48 -39.19
N ILE A 8 -0.27 -19.50 -38.38
CA ILE A 8 1.06 -19.92 -37.94
C ILE A 8 1.40 -21.21 -38.67
N THR A 9 2.50 -21.23 -39.40
CA THR A 9 2.97 -22.41 -40.14
C THR A 9 4.33 -22.85 -39.63
N GLY A 10 4.45 -24.15 -39.36
CA GLY A 10 5.70 -24.80 -39.01
C GLY A 10 6.33 -24.33 -37.70
N ALA A 11 5.53 -24.08 -36.66
CA ALA A 11 6.07 -23.71 -35.34
C ALA A 11 6.83 -24.88 -34.70
N ARG A 12 8.06 -24.61 -34.25
CA ARG A 12 9.04 -25.59 -33.73
C ARG A 12 9.70 -25.14 -32.42
N GLN A 13 9.14 -24.14 -31.77
CA GLN A 13 9.66 -23.64 -30.50
C GLN A 13 9.54 -24.72 -29.41
N HIS A 14 10.63 -24.96 -28.67
CA HIS A 14 10.73 -26.02 -27.64
C HIS A 14 10.36 -27.42 -28.14
N ASN A 15 9.22 -27.97 -27.72
CA ASN A 15 8.78 -29.32 -28.08
C ASN A 15 7.75 -29.34 -29.21
N LEU A 16 7.40 -28.20 -29.83
CA LEU A 16 6.45 -28.14 -30.94
C LEU A 16 6.98 -28.90 -32.16
N LYS A 17 6.14 -29.76 -32.75
CA LYS A 17 6.50 -30.63 -33.87
C LYS A 17 5.98 -30.08 -35.19
N ASN A 18 6.58 -28.97 -35.65
CA ASN A 18 6.24 -28.34 -36.92
C ASN A 18 4.74 -27.98 -37.04
N VAL A 19 4.19 -27.43 -35.96
CA VAL A 19 2.74 -27.19 -35.81
C VAL A 19 2.27 -26.11 -36.79
N THR A 20 1.19 -26.41 -37.51
CA THR A 20 0.47 -25.44 -38.33
C THR A 20 -0.94 -25.27 -37.77
N VAL A 21 -1.31 -24.03 -37.45
CA VAL A 21 -2.59 -23.72 -36.79
C VAL A 21 -3.12 -22.36 -37.24
N GLU A 22 -4.43 -22.27 -37.31
CA GLU A 22 -5.16 -21.03 -37.59
C GLU A 22 -5.93 -20.57 -36.36
N ILE A 23 -5.78 -19.29 -36.02
CA ILE A 23 -6.45 -18.65 -34.88
C ILE A 23 -7.41 -17.59 -35.45
N PRO A 24 -8.73 -17.70 -35.22
CA PRO A 24 -9.68 -16.68 -35.68
C PRO A 24 -9.48 -15.35 -34.95
N LYS A 25 -9.51 -14.24 -35.70
CA LYS A 25 -9.44 -12.90 -35.09
C LYS A 25 -10.76 -12.48 -34.49
N LYS A 26 -10.70 -11.53 -33.53
CA LYS A 26 -11.86 -10.96 -32.82
C LYS A 26 -12.70 -12.01 -32.09
N LYS A 27 -12.04 -13.08 -31.66
CA LYS A 27 -12.62 -14.23 -30.97
C LYS A 27 -11.89 -14.49 -29.65
N LEU A 28 -12.58 -15.12 -28.71
CA LEU A 28 -11.99 -15.70 -27.51
C LEU A 28 -11.54 -17.13 -27.83
N VAL A 29 -10.23 -17.32 -27.92
CA VAL A 29 -9.60 -18.58 -28.30
C VAL A 29 -8.90 -19.18 -27.09
N ILE A 30 -9.20 -20.43 -26.77
CA ILE A 30 -8.58 -21.17 -25.66
C ILE A 30 -7.59 -22.21 -26.19
N LEU A 31 -6.39 -22.19 -25.63
CA LEU A 31 -5.38 -23.23 -25.79
C LEU A 31 -5.45 -24.14 -24.56
N THR A 32 -5.76 -25.42 -24.77
CA THR A 32 -5.89 -26.40 -23.70
C THR A 32 -5.04 -27.65 -23.95
N GLY A 33 -5.04 -28.59 -23.02
CA GLY A 33 -4.26 -29.83 -23.08
C GLY A 33 -3.32 -30.03 -21.89
N VAL A 34 -2.63 -31.17 -21.82
CA VAL A 34 -1.85 -31.55 -20.61
C VAL A 34 -0.69 -30.60 -20.28
N SER A 35 -0.28 -30.54 -19.00
CA SER A 35 0.87 -29.70 -18.61
C SER A 35 2.14 -30.13 -19.36
N GLY A 36 2.86 -29.16 -19.95
CA GLY A 36 4.03 -29.43 -20.80
C GLY A 36 3.71 -29.94 -22.22
N SER A 37 2.47 -29.86 -22.70
CA SER A 37 2.10 -30.28 -24.06
C SER A 37 2.54 -29.31 -25.17
N GLY A 38 2.99 -28.10 -24.83
CA GLY A 38 3.44 -27.08 -25.80
C GLY A 38 2.53 -25.85 -25.93
N LYS A 39 1.47 -25.74 -25.13
CA LYS A 39 0.54 -24.58 -25.11
C LYS A 39 1.27 -23.24 -24.99
N SER A 40 2.07 -23.08 -23.93
CA SER A 40 2.81 -21.84 -23.66
C SER A 40 3.88 -21.58 -24.71
N SER A 41 4.46 -22.64 -25.29
CA SER A 41 5.43 -22.52 -26.39
C SER A 41 4.81 -21.94 -27.66
N LEU A 42 3.55 -22.28 -27.96
CA LEU A 42 2.83 -21.63 -29.07
C LEU A 42 2.37 -20.21 -28.66
N ALA A 43 1.74 -20.07 -27.49
CA ALA A 43 1.10 -18.82 -27.08
C ALA A 43 2.09 -17.69 -26.79
N PHE A 44 3.08 -17.95 -25.94
CA PHE A 44 4.01 -16.95 -25.42
C PHE A 44 5.31 -16.92 -26.21
N ASP A 45 5.94 -18.09 -26.36
CA ASP A 45 7.28 -18.16 -26.97
C ASP A 45 7.26 -18.03 -28.49
N THR A 46 6.09 -18.20 -29.13
CA THR A 46 5.91 -18.03 -30.59
C THR A 46 5.02 -16.84 -30.92
N LEU A 47 3.72 -16.89 -30.61
CA LEU A 47 2.74 -15.89 -31.05
C LEU A 47 3.01 -14.50 -30.42
N TYR A 48 3.08 -14.43 -29.08
CA TYR A 48 3.35 -13.18 -28.38
C TYR A 48 4.76 -12.64 -28.67
N ALA A 49 5.78 -13.50 -28.59
CA ALA A 49 7.16 -13.09 -28.84
C ALA A 49 7.32 -12.46 -30.24
N GLU A 50 6.72 -13.07 -31.26
CA GLU A 50 6.79 -12.55 -32.63
C GLU A 50 5.96 -11.26 -32.80
N GLY A 51 4.77 -11.17 -32.20
CA GLY A 51 3.92 -9.98 -32.30
C GLY A 51 4.56 -8.76 -31.63
N GLN A 52 5.16 -8.96 -30.47
CA GLN A 52 5.89 -7.93 -29.74
C GLN A 52 7.14 -7.50 -30.53
N ARG A 53 7.91 -8.46 -31.05
CA ARG A 53 9.12 -8.18 -31.84
C ARG A 53 8.79 -7.34 -33.07
N ARG A 54 7.82 -7.74 -33.90
CA ARG A 54 7.42 -6.98 -35.11
C ARG A 54 6.95 -5.57 -34.79
N TYR A 55 6.20 -5.41 -33.69
CA TYR A 55 5.73 -4.09 -33.27
C TYR A 55 6.89 -3.19 -32.84
N ILE A 56 7.79 -3.67 -31.97
CA ILE A 56 8.91 -2.85 -31.49
C ILE A 56 9.93 -2.54 -32.61
N GLU A 57 10.15 -3.47 -33.56
CA GLU A 57 10.98 -3.23 -34.76
C GLU A 57 10.45 -2.10 -35.67
N SER A 58 9.17 -1.75 -35.52
CA SER A 58 8.54 -0.64 -36.24
C SER A 58 8.73 0.73 -35.55
N LEU A 59 9.09 0.76 -34.26
CA LEU A 59 9.15 2.01 -33.48
C LEU A 59 10.29 2.95 -33.92
N ASN A 60 11.53 2.46 -33.97
CA ASN A 60 12.67 3.24 -34.44
C ASN A 60 13.84 2.35 -34.88
N ALA A 61 14.79 2.93 -35.63
CA ALA A 61 15.95 2.20 -36.17
C ALA A 61 16.85 1.61 -35.07
N TYR A 62 16.98 2.29 -33.92
CA TYR A 62 17.78 1.82 -32.79
C TYR A 62 17.18 0.58 -32.13
N ALA A 63 15.87 0.56 -31.90
CA ALA A 63 15.13 -0.57 -31.35
C ALA A 63 15.24 -1.80 -32.26
N ARG A 64 15.23 -1.59 -33.59
CA ARG A 64 15.45 -2.67 -34.57
C ARG A 64 16.86 -3.27 -34.46
N GLN A 65 17.88 -2.45 -34.25
CA GLN A 65 19.25 -2.94 -34.05
C GLN A 65 19.39 -3.76 -32.76
N PHE A 66 18.76 -3.31 -31.68
CA PHE A 66 18.78 -4.01 -30.39
C PHE A 66 18.02 -5.35 -30.45
N LEU A 67 16.84 -5.37 -31.08
CA LEU A 67 16.04 -6.58 -31.24
C LEU A 67 16.62 -7.60 -32.21
N GLY A 68 17.43 -7.14 -33.18
CA GLY A 68 18.14 -8.05 -34.08
C GLY A 68 19.10 -9.01 -33.36
N GLN A 69 19.45 -8.73 -32.10
CA GLN A 69 20.28 -9.60 -31.25
C GLN A 69 19.47 -10.61 -30.42
N MET A 70 18.14 -10.52 -30.41
CA MET A 70 17.29 -11.48 -29.70
C MET A 70 17.02 -12.71 -30.55
N ASP A 71 16.98 -13.88 -29.91
CA ASP A 71 16.63 -15.13 -30.58
C ASP A 71 15.22 -15.05 -31.15
N LYS A 72 15.11 -15.27 -32.46
CA LYS A 72 13.81 -15.32 -33.14
C LYS A 72 13.11 -16.65 -32.83
N PRO A 73 11.80 -16.64 -32.56
CA PRO A 73 11.04 -17.88 -32.40
C PRO A 73 11.16 -18.77 -33.63
N LEU A 74 11.19 -20.09 -33.41
CA LEU A 74 11.34 -21.06 -34.49
C LEU A 74 10.00 -21.33 -35.17
N TYR A 75 9.78 -20.79 -36.37
CA TYR A 75 8.61 -21.04 -37.22
C TYR A 75 8.95 -20.83 -38.71
N ASP A 76 8.10 -21.29 -39.63
CA ASP A 76 8.27 -21.05 -41.09
C ASP A 76 7.64 -19.72 -41.53
N SER A 77 6.37 -19.50 -41.20
CA SER A 77 5.72 -18.21 -41.45
C SER A 77 4.60 -17.90 -40.46
N ILE A 78 4.41 -16.61 -40.16
CA ILE A 78 3.27 -16.11 -39.39
C ILE A 78 2.64 -14.94 -40.15
N ARG A 79 1.36 -15.07 -40.52
CA ARG A 79 0.57 -14.08 -41.26
C ARG A 79 -0.65 -13.64 -40.44
N GLY A 80 -1.13 -12.42 -40.69
CA GLY A 80 -2.31 -11.87 -40.00
C GLY A 80 -2.04 -11.39 -38.57
N LEU A 81 -0.78 -11.24 -38.18
CA LEU A 81 -0.37 -10.82 -36.83
C LEU A 81 -0.67 -9.34 -36.58
N ALA A 82 -1.15 -9.03 -35.39
CA ALA A 82 -1.33 -7.67 -34.88
C ALA A 82 -0.43 -7.45 -33.65
N PRO A 83 -0.30 -6.23 -33.11
CA PRO A 83 0.44 -6.01 -31.87
C PRO A 83 -0.08 -6.91 -30.75
N THR A 84 0.83 -7.57 -30.03
CA THR A 84 0.48 -8.54 -28.98
C THR A 84 0.81 -7.99 -27.59
N ILE A 85 -0.04 -8.28 -26.61
CA ILE A 85 0.18 -7.95 -25.20
C ILE A 85 0.01 -9.22 -24.36
N SER A 86 1.02 -9.57 -23.55
CA SER A 86 0.93 -10.70 -22.62
C SER A 86 0.41 -10.29 -21.25
N ILE A 87 -0.38 -11.16 -20.63
CA ILE A 87 -0.85 -11.05 -19.24
C ILE A 87 -0.51 -12.37 -18.51
N GLU A 88 0.76 -12.51 -18.15
CA GLU A 88 1.34 -13.69 -17.48
C GLU A 88 1.26 -13.60 -15.95
N GLN A 89 1.44 -14.74 -15.28
CA GLN A 89 1.57 -14.88 -13.83
C GLN A 89 2.96 -14.49 -13.29
N LYS A 90 3.64 -13.54 -13.92
CA LYS A 90 4.89 -13.03 -13.36
C LYS A 90 4.58 -12.23 -12.09
N ALA A 91 5.40 -12.44 -11.06
CA ALA A 91 5.26 -11.72 -9.80
C ALA A 91 5.11 -10.22 -10.06
N ALA A 92 4.10 -9.60 -9.43
CA ALA A 92 3.93 -8.16 -9.49
C ALA A 92 5.25 -7.46 -9.15
N SER A 93 5.51 -6.30 -9.79
CA SER A 93 6.76 -5.54 -9.64
C SER A 93 7.31 -5.62 -8.21
N GLY A 94 8.49 -6.23 -8.05
CA GLY A 94 9.16 -6.39 -6.76
C GLY A 94 9.62 -5.07 -6.11
N ASN A 95 9.40 -3.93 -6.78
CA ASN A 95 9.69 -2.61 -6.24
C ASN A 95 8.78 -2.30 -5.03
N PRO A 96 9.33 -2.10 -3.82
CA PRO A 96 8.55 -1.83 -2.61
C PRO A 96 7.78 -0.50 -2.65
N ARG A 97 8.14 0.42 -3.55
CA ARG A 97 7.38 1.67 -3.75
C ARG A 97 6.12 1.48 -4.57
N SER A 98 6.03 0.40 -5.36
CA SER A 98 4.83 0.14 -6.17
C SER A 98 3.66 -0.32 -5.31
N THR A 99 2.47 0.17 -5.63
CA THR A 99 1.18 -0.12 -4.98
C THR A 99 0.13 -0.47 -6.04
N VAL A 100 -1.01 -1.00 -5.62
CA VAL A 100 -2.17 -1.20 -6.50
C VAL A 100 -2.53 0.10 -7.22
N GLY A 101 -2.59 1.23 -6.50
CA GLY A 101 -2.94 2.54 -7.05
C GLY A 101 -1.95 3.07 -8.09
N THR A 102 -0.65 2.77 -7.95
CA THR A 102 0.36 3.18 -8.94
C THR A 102 0.38 2.26 -10.17
N ILE A 103 0.17 0.95 -10.00
CA ILE A 103 0.11 0.01 -11.13
C ILE A 103 -1.09 0.29 -12.02
N THR A 104 -2.20 0.68 -11.40
CA THR A 104 -3.47 0.98 -12.09
C THR A 104 -3.57 2.43 -12.56
N GLU A 105 -2.54 3.25 -12.30
CA GLU A 105 -2.49 4.69 -12.55
C GLU A 105 -3.57 5.51 -11.82
N ILE A 106 -4.46 4.88 -11.04
CA ILE A 106 -5.50 5.55 -10.26
C ILE A 106 -4.88 6.60 -9.34
N HIS A 107 -3.74 6.28 -8.73
CA HIS A 107 -3.02 7.21 -7.87
C HIS A 107 -2.59 8.49 -8.59
N ASP A 108 -2.28 8.42 -9.89
CA ASP A 108 -1.89 9.60 -10.66
C ASP A 108 -3.07 10.53 -10.93
N TYR A 109 -4.24 9.97 -11.23
CA TYR A 109 -5.48 10.76 -11.29
C TYR A 109 -5.85 11.38 -9.93
N LEU A 110 -5.68 10.62 -8.83
CA LEU A 110 -5.93 11.13 -7.48
C LEU A 110 -5.01 12.31 -7.16
N ARG A 111 -3.73 12.25 -7.53
CA ARG A 111 -2.77 13.35 -7.33
C ARG A 111 -3.21 14.62 -8.06
N VAL A 112 -3.70 14.50 -9.29
CA VAL A 112 -4.21 15.65 -10.06
C VAL A 112 -5.50 16.18 -9.43
N LEU A 113 -6.43 15.30 -9.05
CA LEU A 113 -7.68 15.69 -8.41
C LEU A 113 -7.42 16.47 -7.10
N TRP A 114 -6.59 15.94 -6.20
CA TRP A 114 -6.24 16.61 -4.94
C TRP A 114 -5.50 17.93 -5.15
N ALA A 115 -4.68 18.05 -6.19
CA ALA A 115 -4.02 19.31 -6.52
C ALA A 115 -4.99 20.38 -7.03
N ARG A 116 -6.04 20.00 -7.76
CA ARG A 116 -6.95 20.94 -8.43
C ARG A 116 -8.18 21.33 -7.61
N VAL A 117 -8.79 20.39 -6.89
CA VAL A 117 -10.02 20.63 -6.12
C VAL A 117 -9.85 20.43 -4.62
N GLY A 118 -8.64 20.10 -4.18
CA GLY A 118 -8.35 19.86 -2.77
C GLY A 118 -8.41 21.12 -1.92
N ARG A 119 -9.12 21.05 -0.79
CA ARG A 119 -9.17 22.11 0.21
C ARG A 119 -8.07 21.91 1.22
N LEU A 120 -7.17 22.88 1.33
CA LEU A 120 -6.05 22.83 2.24
C LEU A 120 -6.50 23.13 3.68
N THR A 121 -6.08 22.29 4.61
CA THR A 121 -6.26 22.46 6.05
C THR A 121 -4.90 22.36 6.75
N CYS A 122 -4.75 23.07 7.86
CA CYS A 122 -3.55 23.03 8.65
C CYS A 122 -3.36 21.66 9.29
N HIS A 123 -2.24 20.99 9.01
CA HIS A 123 -1.95 19.66 9.57
C HIS A 123 -1.70 19.66 11.10
N ASN A 124 -1.60 20.82 11.75
CA ASN A 124 -1.42 20.94 13.20
C ASN A 124 -2.72 21.26 13.95
N CYS A 125 -3.55 22.19 13.43
CA CYS A 125 -4.77 22.63 14.11
C CYS A 125 -6.08 22.31 13.36
N GLY A 126 -6.01 21.75 12.15
CA GLY A 126 -7.17 21.35 11.34
C GLY A 126 -7.94 22.50 10.68
N ARG A 127 -7.57 23.75 10.91
CA ARG A 127 -8.29 24.91 10.34
C ARG A 127 -8.02 25.07 8.84
N PRO A 128 -9.00 25.55 8.05
CA PRO A 128 -8.80 25.85 6.63
C PRO A 128 -7.67 26.84 6.41
N VAL A 129 -6.88 26.62 5.36
CA VAL A 129 -5.83 27.54 4.91
C VAL A 129 -6.15 27.91 3.46
N SER A 130 -6.49 29.17 3.23
CA SER A 130 -6.70 29.73 1.90
C SER A 130 -5.64 30.77 1.58
N GLN A 131 -5.38 30.95 0.29
CA GLN A 131 -4.62 32.08 -0.23
C GLN A 131 -5.55 32.83 -1.19
N GLN A 132 -5.78 34.11 -0.93
CA GLN A 132 -6.65 34.96 -1.75
C GLN A 132 -5.94 36.27 -2.08
N SER A 133 -6.10 36.75 -3.31
CA SER A 133 -5.68 38.11 -3.64
C SER A 133 -6.59 39.14 -2.94
N SER A 134 -6.13 40.39 -2.81
CA SER A 134 -6.96 41.47 -2.28
C SER A 134 -8.28 41.61 -3.06
N GLN A 135 -8.22 41.49 -4.39
CA GLN A 135 -9.41 41.50 -5.26
C GLN A 135 -10.38 40.35 -5.01
N GLN A 136 -9.88 39.13 -4.79
CA GLN A 136 -10.72 37.97 -4.47
C GLN A 136 -11.40 38.14 -3.10
N ILE A 137 -10.68 38.67 -2.11
CA ILE A 137 -11.22 38.99 -0.78
C ILE A 137 -12.34 40.02 -0.92
N VAL A 138 -12.13 41.09 -1.67
CA VAL A 138 -13.14 42.14 -1.92
C VAL A 138 -14.38 41.54 -2.60
N HIS A 139 -14.20 40.67 -3.60
CA HIS A 139 -15.30 40.03 -4.31
C HIS A 139 -16.12 39.11 -3.39
N GLU A 140 -15.46 38.28 -2.57
CA GLU A 140 -16.16 37.40 -1.63
C GLU A 140 -16.93 38.18 -0.55
N ILE A 141 -16.40 39.33 -0.10
CA ILE A 141 -17.11 40.20 0.85
C ILE A 141 -18.31 40.88 0.16
N ALA A 142 -18.20 41.21 -1.13
CA ALA A 142 -19.28 41.81 -1.90
C ALA A 142 -20.48 40.84 -2.10
N ASP A 143 -20.24 39.52 -2.08
CA ASP A 143 -21.29 38.49 -2.17
C ASP A 143 -22.10 38.31 -0.86
N LEU A 144 -21.79 39.04 0.21
CA LEU A 144 -22.59 39.03 1.43
C LEU A 144 -24.01 39.56 1.15
N ARG A 145 -25.02 38.96 1.80
CA ARG A 145 -26.42 39.37 1.63
C ARG A 145 -26.57 40.88 1.87
N PRO A 146 -27.25 41.62 0.98
CA PRO A 146 -27.51 43.05 1.18
C PRO A 146 -28.14 43.32 2.55
N GLY A 147 -27.67 44.36 3.24
CA GLY A 147 -28.11 44.73 4.59
C GLY A 147 -27.32 44.08 5.74
N THR A 148 -26.44 43.10 5.47
CA THR A 148 -25.59 42.50 6.51
C THR A 148 -24.58 43.53 7.04
N LYS A 149 -24.60 43.79 8.35
CA LYS A 149 -23.60 44.63 9.02
C LYS A 149 -22.39 43.77 9.38
N PHE A 150 -21.19 44.25 9.13
CA PHE A 150 -19.97 43.51 9.47
C PHE A 150 -18.82 44.45 9.87
N LEU A 151 -17.92 43.92 10.68
CA LEU A 151 -16.66 44.56 11.03
C LEU A 151 -15.55 43.99 10.16
N LEU A 152 -14.71 44.87 9.64
CA LEU A 152 -13.46 44.51 9.00
C LEU A 152 -12.33 44.73 9.99
N LEU A 153 -11.64 43.66 10.35
CA LEU A 153 -10.68 43.65 11.44
C LEU A 153 -9.30 43.22 10.94
N ALA A 154 -8.25 43.84 11.46
CA ALA A 154 -6.87 43.39 11.24
C ALA A 154 -6.31 42.82 12.55
N PRO A 155 -5.97 41.51 12.58
CA PRO A 155 -5.44 40.88 13.78
C PRO A 155 -4.00 41.35 14.03
N LEU A 156 -3.75 41.95 15.20
CA LEU A 156 -2.40 42.36 15.62
C LEU A 156 -1.78 41.34 16.58
N VAL A 157 -2.60 40.79 17.47
CA VAL A 157 -2.19 39.79 18.46
C VAL A 157 -3.26 38.72 18.55
N LYS A 158 -2.86 37.44 18.57
CA LYS A 158 -3.81 36.35 18.81
C LYS A 158 -3.25 35.35 19.82
N GLU A 159 -4.01 35.10 20.88
CA GLU A 159 -3.72 34.10 21.90
C GLU A 159 -2.30 34.16 22.49
N ARG A 160 -1.72 35.36 22.60
CA ARG A 160 -0.38 35.58 23.17
C ARG A 160 -0.46 36.16 24.56
N LYS A 161 0.43 35.69 25.44
CA LYS A 161 0.60 36.26 26.78
C LYS A 161 1.34 37.59 26.73
N GLY A 162 0.89 38.56 27.50
CA GLY A 162 1.52 39.87 27.58
C GLY A 162 0.51 40.98 27.83
N GLU A 163 1.02 42.15 28.22
CA GLU A 163 0.19 43.34 28.44
C GLU A 163 -0.12 44.09 27.14
N HIS A 164 0.68 43.87 26.08
CA HIS A 164 0.51 44.38 24.71
C HIS A 164 0.19 45.89 24.60
N ARG A 165 0.64 46.70 25.57
CA ARG A 165 0.43 48.15 25.62
C ARG A 165 1.06 48.88 24.43
N ASP A 166 2.26 48.44 24.06
CA ASP A 166 2.99 48.86 22.89
C ASP A 166 2.20 48.65 21.59
N VAL A 167 1.51 47.52 21.47
CA VAL A 167 0.66 47.21 20.30
C VAL A 167 -0.54 48.15 20.23
N LEU A 168 -1.22 48.39 21.36
CA LEU A 168 -2.37 49.29 21.43
C LEU A 168 -1.97 50.75 21.16
N GLU A 169 -0.82 51.21 21.67
CA GLU A 169 -0.28 52.53 21.37
C GLU A 169 0.10 52.68 19.89
N GLN A 170 0.70 51.65 19.29
CA GLN A 170 1.04 51.67 17.86
C GLN A 170 -0.22 51.72 16.99
N ALA A 171 -1.27 50.98 17.36
CA ALA A 171 -2.58 51.05 16.69
C ALA A 171 -3.18 52.46 16.79
N LYS A 172 -3.11 53.11 17.96
CA LYS A 172 -3.55 54.49 18.16
C LYS A 172 -2.76 55.48 17.29
N LYS A 173 -1.42 55.35 17.27
CA LYS A 173 -0.53 56.17 16.43
C LYS A 173 -0.77 55.96 14.93
N ALA A 174 -1.20 54.78 14.53
CA ALA A 174 -1.59 54.47 13.16
C ALA A 174 -2.95 55.05 12.75
N GLY A 175 -3.67 55.71 13.68
CA GLY A 175 -4.93 56.41 13.41
C GLY A 175 -6.20 55.59 13.63
N PHE A 176 -6.09 54.38 14.20
CA PHE A 176 -7.27 53.58 14.53
C PHE A 176 -7.97 54.12 15.78
N THR A 177 -9.31 54.16 15.74
CA THR A 177 -10.14 54.67 16.85
C THR A 177 -10.67 53.55 17.75
N ARG A 178 -10.72 52.30 17.28
CA ARG A 178 -11.26 51.15 18.01
C ARG A 178 -10.43 49.90 17.80
N ALA A 179 -10.37 49.07 18.83
CA ALA A 179 -9.83 47.71 18.76
C ALA A 179 -10.81 46.74 19.44
N ARG A 180 -10.78 45.48 19.03
CA ARG A 180 -11.45 44.37 19.68
C ARG A 180 -10.41 43.61 20.51
N VAL A 181 -10.60 43.63 21.82
CA VAL A 181 -9.71 42.98 22.79
C VAL A 181 -10.49 41.89 23.50
N ASP A 182 -10.04 40.64 23.38
CA ASP A 182 -10.71 39.45 23.93
C ASP A 182 -12.22 39.37 23.60
N GLY A 183 -12.58 39.75 22.38
CA GLY A 183 -13.96 39.73 21.87
C GLY A 183 -14.77 40.99 22.17
N VAL A 184 -14.27 41.92 23.00
CA VAL A 184 -14.97 43.17 23.33
C VAL A 184 -14.39 44.33 22.53
N VAL A 185 -15.25 45.08 21.82
CA VAL A 185 -14.83 46.28 21.07
C VAL A 185 -14.69 47.45 22.04
N VAL A 186 -13.48 48.02 22.11
CA VAL A 186 -13.10 49.10 23.00
C VAL A 186 -12.57 50.31 22.21
N PRO A 187 -12.83 51.55 22.66
CA PRO A 187 -12.19 52.74 22.11
C PRO A 187 -10.68 52.75 22.39
N LEU A 188 -9.87 53.13 21.40
CA LEU A 188 -8.42 53.29 21.57
C LEU A 188 -8.04 54.63 22.19
N GLU A 189 -8.98 55.57 22.33
CA GLU A 189 -8.77 56.81 23.09
C GLU A 189 -8.40 56.48 24.55
N ASP A 190 -9.06 55.46 25.11
CA ASP A 190 -8.83 54.92 26.46
C ASP A 190 -7.77 53.81 26.51
N ALA A 191 -6.90 53.68 25.50
CA ALA A 191 -5.90 52.60 25.44
C ALA A 191 -5.03 52.49 26.70
N ASP A 192 -4.75 53.61 27.37
CA ASP A 192 -3.95 53.68 28.60
C ASP A 192 -4.66 53.02 29.81
N GLN A 193 -5.99 52.92 29.75
CA GLN A 193 -6.85 52.31 30.75
C GLN A 193 -7.05 50.80 30.51
N ILE A 194 -6.75 50.30 29.29
CA ILE A 194 -6.84 48.88 28.96
C ILE A 194 -5.67 48.14 29.64
N ARG A 195 -5.94 47.54 30.81
CA ARG A 195 -4.96 46.74 31.56
C ARG A 195 -5.16 45.25 31.29
N LEU A 196 -4.32 44.70 30.43
CA LEU A 196 -4.26 43.26 30.14
C LEU A 196 -3.34 42.54 31.14
N ASP A 197 -3.68 41.31 31.49
CA ASP A 197 -2.93 40.51 32.46
C ASP A 197 -1.75 39.82 31.77
N LYS A 198 -0.53 40.18 32.16
CA LYS A 198 0.71 39.61 31.62
C LYS A 198 0.76 38.08 31.60
N LYS A 199 0.03 37.39 32.49
CA LYS A 199 0.03 35.92 32.61
C LYS A 199 -1.03 35.24 31.76
N LYS A 200 -2.06 35.97 31.30
CA LYS A 200 -3.16 35.44 30.48
C LYS A 200 -2.88 35.67 28.99
N LYS A 201 -3.49 34.83 28.17
CA LYS A 201 -3.44 34.97 26.71
C LYS A 201 -4.49 35.98 26.30
N HIS A 202 -4.13 36.87 25.39
CA HIS A 202 -4.99 37.92 24.87
C HIS A 202 -5.01 37.89 23.34
N SER A 203 -6.14 38.31 22.78
CA SER A 203 -6.32 38.52 21.34
C SER A 203 -6.76 39.97 21.08
N ILE A 204 -6.07 40.65 20.17
CA ILE A 204 -6.25 42.07 19.84
C ILE A 204 -6.38 42.19 18.32
N ASP A 205 -7.55 42.62 17.86
CA ASP A 205 -7.84 42.94 16.46
C ASP A 205 -8.18 44.43 16.34
N VAL A 206 -7.51 45.21 15.48
CA VAL A 206 -7.94 46.59 15.23
C VAL A 206 -9.15 46.63 14.31
N VAL A 207 -10.10 47.53 14.59
CA VAL A 207 -11.27 47.73 13.74
C VAL A 207 -10.90 48.71 12.63
N VAL A 208 -10.80 48.19 11.41
CA VAL A 208 -10.38 48.96 10.23
C VAL A 208 -11.57 49.71 9.65
N ASP A 209 -12.71 49.03 9.49
CA ASP A 209 -13.94 49.65 9.01
C ASP A 209 -15.18 48.93 9.57
N ARG A 210 -16.31 49.64 9.57
CA ARG A 210 -17.64 49.11 9.90
C ARG A 210 -18.54 49.35 8.69
N LEU A 211 -18.92 48.25 8.05
CA LEU A 211 -19.59 48.30 6.76
C LEU A 211 -20.96 47.62 6.82
N VAL A 212 -21.81 48.00 5.87
CA VAL A 212 -23.09 47.36 5.59
C VAL A 212 -23.06 46.89 4.15
N ALA A 213 -23.30 45.61 3.93
CA ALA A 213 -23.32 45.02 2.59
C ALA A 213 -24.37 45.71 1.70
N LYS A 214 -23.94 46.32 0.59
CA LYS A 214 -24.78 47.02 -0.38
C LYS A 214 -24.19 46.88 -1.78
N GLU A 215 -25.01 46.95 -2.82
CA GLU A 215 -24.54 47.00 -4.21
C GLU A 215 -23.65 48.23 -4.46
N GLY A 216 -22.59 48.06 -5.26
CA GLY A 216 -21.68 49.15 -5.63
C GLY A 216 -20.59 49.52 -4.59
N MET A 217 -20.44 48.78 -3.50
CA MET A 217 -19.46 49.08 -2.44
C MET A 217 -18.02 48.58 -2.71
N ALA A 218 -17.74 48.02 -3.89
CA ALA A 218 -16.47 47.37 -4.20
C ALA A 218 -15.23 48.27 -4.02
N GLN A 219 -15.34 49.54 -4.41
CA GLN A 219 -14.24 50.50 -4.29
C GLN A 219 -13.95 50.82 -2.81
N ARG A 220 -14.99 51.07 -2.01
CA ARG A 220 -14.84 51.27 -0.55
C ARG A 220 -14.31 50.02 0.15
N LEU A 221 -14.75 48.83 -0.27
CA LEU A 221 -14.20 47.58 0.24
C LEU A 221 -12.71 47.45 -0.07
N HIS A 222 -12.29 47.80 -1.27
CA HIS A 222 -10.88 47.78 -1.64
C HIS A 222 -10.05 48.72 -0.75
N ASP A 223 -10.54 49.95 -0.54
CA ASP A 223 -9.90 50.96 0.30
C ASP A 223 -9.79 50.55 1.79
N SER A 224 -10.66 49.65 2.26
CA SER A 224 -10.65 49.15 3.64
C SER A 224 -9.93 47.79 3.78
N VAL A 225 -9.98 46.93 2.76
CA VAL A 225 -9.32 45.61 2.75
C VAL A 225 -7.80 45.75 2.61
N GLU A 226 -7.31 46.68 1.80
CA GLU A 226 -5.87 46.87 1.62
C GLU A 226 -5.16 47.26 2.93
N PRO A 227 -5.64 48.28 3.69
CA PRO A 227 -5.10 48.60 5.00
C PRO A 227 -5.27 47.45 5.98
N ALA A 228 -6.41 46.76 5.99
CA ALA A 228 -6.63 45.64 6.90
C ALA A 228 -5.58 44.53 6.69
N LEU A 229 -5.31 44.17 5.44
CA LEU A 229 -4.27 43.22 5.10
C LEU A 229 -2.88 43.77 5.45
N ARG A 230 -2.60 45.06 5.22
CA ARG A 230 -1.31 45.66 5.55
C ARG A 230 -0.99 45.62 7.05
N TYR A 231 -1.93 46.05 7.89
CA TYR A 231 -1.75 46.08 9.35
C TYR A 231 -1.88 44.69 9.98
N GLY A 232 -2.68 43.81 9.40
CA GLY A 232 -2.86 42.42 9.85
C GLY A 232 -1.79 41.45 9.33
N GLY A 233 -0.70 41.93 8.71
CA GLY A 233 0.38 41.07 8.21
C GLY A 233 -0.06 40.11 7.10
N GLY A 234 -0.90 40.58 6.19
CA GLY A 234 -1.51 39.83 5.10
C GLY A 234 -2.82 39.12 5.47
N ILE A 235 -3.42 39.45 6.62
CA ILE A 235 -4.60 38.75 7.16
C ILE A 235 -5.68 39.74 7.52
N VAL A 236 -6.93 39.38 7.22
CA VAL A 236 -8.11 40.17 7.54
C VAL A 236 -9.19 39.25 8.11
N ILE A 237 -9.89 39.73 9.13
CA ILE A 237 -11.03 39.03 9.73
C ILE A 237 -12.29 39.82 9.39
N VAL A 238 -13.23 39.14 8.73
CA VAL A 238 -14.57 39.66 8.44
C VAL A 238 -15.51 39.08 9.48
N ALA A 239 -16.10 39.95 10.31
CA ALA A 239 -17.00 39.56 11.38
C ALA A 239 -18.42 40.09 11.11
N PRO A 240 -19.29 39.33 10.40
CA PRO A 240 -20.67 39.71 10.17
C PRO A 240 -21.53 39.52 11.42
N GLU A 241 -22.45 40.46 11.66
CA GLU A 241 -23.33 40.45 12.81
C GLU A 241 -24.29 39.25 12.76
N GLY A 242 -24.27 38.39 13.78
CA GLY A 242 -25.10 37.19 13.87
C GLY A 242 -24.63 35.99 13.01
N GLN A 243 -23.45 36.06 12.38
CA GLN A 243 -22.86 34.96 11.61
C GLN A 243 -21.47 34.59 12.13
N THR A 244 -20.94 33.46 11.65
CA THR A 244 -19.56 33.05 11.96
C THR A 244 -18.55 33.97 11.29
N GLU A 245 -17.48 34.31 12.01
CA GLU A 245 -16.38 35.12 11.47
C GLU A 245 -15.61 34.35 10.39
N LYS A 246 -15.19 35.07 9.35
CA LYS A 246 -14.35 34.56 8.28
C LYS A 246 -12.96 35.17 8.37
N VAL A 247 -11.93 34.33 8.42
CA VAL A 247 -10.53 34.77 8.34
C VAL A 247 -10.07 34.59 6.90
N MET A 248 -9.54 35.65 6.29
CA MET A 248 -9.03 35.65 4.92
C MET A 248 -7.55 36.06 4.93
N SER A 249 -6.73 35.48 4.05
CA SER A 249 -5.28 35.63 4.06
C SER A 249 -4.69 35.74 2.65
N GLN A 250 -3.71 36.64 2.48
CA GLN A 250 -2.86 36.73 1.28
C GLN A 250 -1.74 35.69 1.27
N HIS A 251 -1.44 35.11 2.42
CA HIS A 251 -0.42 34.08 2.57
C HIS A 251 -1.07 32.71 2.67
N ARG A 252 -0.46 31.71 2.02
CA ARG A 252 -0.83 30.30 2.16
C ARG A 252 -0.27 29.74 3.47
N ALA A 253 -0.68 30.32 4.60
CA ALA A 253 -0.17 30.02 5.92
C ALA A 253 -1.30 29.87 6.93
N CYS A 254 -1.12 28.97 7.89
CA CYS A 254 -2.02 28.86 9.03
C CYS A 254 -1.77 30.03 9.98
N HIS A 255 -2.78 30.88 10.17
CA HIS A 255 -2.72 32.01 11.09
C HIS A 255 -2.37 31.61 12.54
N ASP A 256 -2.95 30.51 13.03
CA ASP A 256 -2.81 30.13 14.45
C ASP A 256 -1.52 29.39 14.77
N CYS A 257 -0.92 28.75 13.77
CA CYS A 257 0.30 27.96 13.96
C CYS A 257 1.53 28.62 13.36
N GLY A 258 1.37 29.66 12.51
CA GLY A 258 2.46 30.29 11.76
C GLY A 258 3.09 29.37 10.71
N ILE A 259 2.43 28.27 10.35
CA ILE A 259 2.95 27.27 9.42
C ILE A 259 2.63 27.73 8.00
N SER A 260 3.64 27.86 7.14
CA SER A 260 3.46 28.10 5.70
C SER A 260 3.27 26.79 4.95
N PHE A 261 2.40 26.80 3.94
CA PHE A 261 2.06 25.64 3.13
C PHE A 261 2.47 25.85 1.67
N PRO A 262 3.05 24.83 1.03
CA PRO A 262 3.37 24.89 -0.39
C PRO A 262 2.10 24.90 -1.25
N GLU A 263 2.27 25.24 -2.52
CA GLU A 263 1.19 25.10 -3.49
C GLU A 263 0.83 23.62 -3.73
N PRO A 264 -0.47 23.23 -3.65
CA PRO A 264 -0.93 21.91 -4.04
C PRO A 264 -0.66 21.64 -5.52
N SER A 265 0.48 21.02 -5.77
CA SER A 265 0.86 20.49 -7.08
C SER A 265 0.70 18.96 -7.07
N PRO A 266 0.49 18.31 -8.23
CA PRO A 266 0.40 16.84 -8.28
C PRO A 266 1.64 16.13 -7.71
N GLN A 267 2.81 16.78 -7.72
CA GLN A 267 4.05 16.27 -7.13
C GLN A 267 4.00 16.22 -5.60
N LEU A 268 3.29 17.15 -4.95
CA LEU A 268 3.09 17.16 -3.50
C LEU A 268 2.39 15.89 -2.99
N PHE A 269 1.55 15.29 -3.82
CA PHE A 269 0.81 14.07 -3.49
C PHE A 269 1.53 12.79 -3.93
N SER A 270 2.74 12.89 -4.50
CA SER A 270 3.52 11.74 -4.92
C SER A 270 4.54 11.32 -3.87
N PHE A 271 4.42 10.10 -3.36
CA PHE A 271 5.45 9.51 -2.51
C PHE A 271 6.71 9.07 -3.29
N ASN A 272 6.71 9.16 -4.63
CA ASN A 272 7.90 8.95 -5.46
C ASN A 272 8.67 10.25 -5.75
N SER A 273 8.12 11.39 -5.35
CA SER A 273 8.67 12.73 -5.60
C SER A 273 9.23 13.34 -4.31
N PRO A 274 10.42 13.96 -4.32
CA PRO A 274 10.99 14.60 -3.13
C PRO A 274 10.08 15.64 -2.48
N GLN A 275 9.25 16.31 -3.28
CA GLN A 275 8.29 17.32 -2.88
C GLN A 275 7.18 16.74 -1.99
N GLY A 276 6.69 15.55 -2.30
CA GLY A 276 5.56 14.91 -1.62
C GLY A 276 5.94 13.78 -0.67
N MET A 277 7.10 13.14 -0.84
CA MET A 277 7.49 11.99 -0.05
C MET A 277 7.81 12.36 1.41
N CYS A 278 7.42 11.48 2.33
CA CYS A 278 7.88 11.56 3.72
C CYS A 278 9.42 11.47 3.76
N PRO A 279 10.11 12.44 4.38
CA PRO A 279 11.58 12.47 4.39
C PRO A 279 12.18 11.30 5.16
N GLU A 280 11.53 10.86 6.25
CA GLU A 280 12.07 9.84 7.15
C GLU A 280 12.13 8.43 6.53
N CYS A 281 11.13 8.07 5.72
CA CYS A 281 11.08 6.79 5.02
C CYS A 281 11.31 6.91 3.51
N SER A 282 11.61 8.12 3.02
CA SER A 282 11.77 8.43 1.60
C SER A 282 10.63 7.85 0.74
N GLY A 283 9.39 8.00 1.20
CA GLY A 283 8.19 7.54 0.49
C GLY A 283 7.88 6.04 0.57
N LEU A 284 8.66 5.24 1.29
CA LEU A 284 8.40 3.80 1.43
C LEU A 284 7.20 3.50 2.33
N GLY A 285 6.93 4.36 3.31
CA GLY A 285 5.88 4.16 4.33
C GLY A 285 6.29 3.18 5.42
N THR A 286 7.27 2.32 5.16
CA THR A 286 7.86 1.42 6.15
C THR A 286 9.32 1.75 6.39
N ARG A 287 9.85 1.24 7.51
CA ARG A 287 11.27 1.20 7.81
C ARG A 287 11.66 -0.20 8.25
N MET A 288 12.85 -0.61 7.84
CA MET A 288 13.48 -1.81 8.38
C MET A 288 13.99 -1.47 9.78
N GLU A 289 13.28 -1.97 10.78
CA GLU A 289 13.59 -1.78 12.20
C GLU A 289 13.68 -3.13 12.91
N MET A 290 14.35 -3.17 14.06
CA MET A 290 14.40 -4.36 14.89
C MET A 290 13.01 -4.64 15.45
N ASP A 291 12.48 -5.82 15.17
CA ASP A 291 11.14 -6.22 15.56
C ASP A 291 11.14 -6.87 16.96
N PRO A 292 10.43 -6.27 17.94
CA PRO A 292 10.25 -6.88 19.25
C PRO A 292 9.68 -8.30 19.21
N ASP A 293 8.78 -8.59 18.26
CA ASP A 293 8.07 -9.87 18.20
C ASP A 293 8.98 -10.98 17.62
N LEU A 294 9.95 -10.62 16.78
CA LEU A 294 11.00 -11.54 16.33
C LEU A 294 12.09 -11.71 17.39
N ALA A 295 12.40 -10.66 18.16
CA ALA A 295 13.35 -10.73 19.25
C ALA A 295 12.81 -11.51 20.47
N VAL A 296 11.48 -11.58 20.62
CA VAL A 296 10.79 -12.31 21.69
C VAL A 296 9.82 -13.34 21.11
N PRO A 297 10.34 -14.45 20.55
CA PRO A 297 9.53 -15.43 19.83
C PRO A 297 8.56 -16.22 20.74
N ASN A 298 8.88 -16.34 22.03
CA ASN A 298 8.00 -16.96 23.02
C ASN A 298 7.75 -16.00 24.20
N PRO A 299 6.58 -15.32 24.22
CA PRO A 299 6.26 -14.35 25.27
C PRO A 299 5.79 -15.01 26.58
N GLU A 300 5.63 -16.33 26.63
CA GLU A 300 5.29 -17.06 27.85
C GLU A 300 6.53 -17.37 28.70
N LEU A 301 7.73 -17.27 28.12
CA LEU A 301 8.98 -17.32 28.87
C LEU A 301 9.25 -15.98 29.58
N SER A 302 10.00 -16.05 30.67
CA SER A 302 10.57 -14.90 31.35
C SER A 302 11.91 -14.48 30.73
N VAL A 303 12.41 -13.29 31.08
CA VAL A 303 13.71 -12.81 30.59
C VAL A 303 14.86 -13.70 31.09
N ASN A 304 14.72 -14.24 32.30
CA ASN A 304 15.69 -15.18 32.86
C ASN A 304 15.74 -16.51 32.10
N GLU A 305 14.61 -16.99 31.60
CA GLU A 305 14.49 -18.21 30.77
C GLU A 305 14.83 -17.96 29.29
N GLY A 306 15.21 -16.74 28.92
CA GLY A 306 15.64 -16.42 27.55
C GLY A 306 14.54 -15.98 26.60
N ALA A 307 13.45 -15.39 27.12
CA ALA A 307 12.40 -14.80 26.28
C ALA A 307 12.96 -13.83 25.23
N VAL A 308 13.93 -12.98 25.62
CA VAL A 308 14.58 -12.01 24.73
C VAL A 308 15.82 -12.67 24.11
N LYS A 309 15.66 -13.27 22.93
CA LYS A 309 16.71 -14.06 22.25
C LYS A 309 18.07 -13.35 22.18
N PRO A 310 18.14 -12.05 21.82
CA PRO A 310 19.41 -11.32 21.74
C PRO A 310 20.18 -11.22 23.07
N LEU A 311 19.50 -11.37 24.21
CA LEU A 311 20.11 -11.34 25.54
C LEU A 311 20.47 -12.75 26.04
N GLY A 312 19.92 -13.81 25.42
CA GLY A 312 20.01 -15.18 25.92
C GLY A 312 19.26 -15.36 27.26
N ALA A 313 19.46 -16.51 27.90
CA ALA A 313 18.92 -16.80 29.23
C ALA A 313 19.67 -15.99 30.31
N VAL A 314 19.08 -14.89 30.77
CA VAL A 314 19.72 -13.97 31.71
C VAL A 314 19.92 -14.59 33.10
N GLY A 315 19.09 -15.58 33.47
CA GLY A 315 19.16 -16.24 34.78
C GLY A 315 20.48 -17.01 34.98
N GLU A 316 20.89 -17.75 33.95
CA GLU A 316 22.09 -18.61 33.96
C GLU A 316 23.30 -17.94 33.30
N GLY A 317 23.10 -16.82 32.59
CA GLY A 317 24.15 -16.12 31.88
C GLY A 317 25.19 -15.45 32.78
N THR A 318 26.47 -15.76 32.55
CA THR A 318 27.64 -15.17 33.24
C THR A 318 28.28 -14.02 32.46
N SER A 319 27.64 -13.57 31.37
CA SER A 319 28.18 -12.53 30.50
C SER A 319 28.04 -11.13 31.10
N TRP A 320 28.90 -10.22 30.65
CA TRP A 320 28.80 -8.80 30.99
C TRP A 320 27.43 -8.19 30.63
N GLY A 321 26.82 -8.63 29.52
CA GLY A 321 25.50 -8.17 29.08
C GLY A 321 24.38 -8.59 30.03
N THR A 322 24.44 -9.82 30.56
CA THR A 322 23.44 -10.34 31.50
C THR A 322 23.57 -9.66 32.88
N ASP A 323 24.78 -9.30 33.30
CA ASP A 323 25.01 -8.50 34.51
C ASP A 323 24.42 -7.10 34.44
N ILE A 324 24.57 -6.42 33.29
CA ILE A 324 23.94 -5.11 33.06
C ILE A 324 22.42 -5.21 33.17
N VAL A 325 21.80 -6.20 32.52
CA VAL A 325 20.34 -6.37 32.54
C VAL A 325 19.84 -6.63 33.97
N ARG A 326 20.54 -7.47 34.75
CA ARG A 326 20.21 -7.71 36.17
C ARG A 326 20.33 -6.46 37.02
N ALA A 327 21.35 -5.63 36.79
CA ALA A 327 21.53 -4.37 37.50
C ALA A 327 20.41 -3.36 37.17
N VAL A 328 20.06 -3.22 35.89
CA VAL A 328 18.94 -2.38 35.43
C VAL A 328 17.64 -2.85 36.04
N ALA A 329 17.40 -4.16 36.05
CA ALA A 329 16.19 -4.73 36.63
C ALA A 329 16.07 -4.44 38.13
N ARG A 330 17.17 -4.58 38.89
CA ARG A 330 17.19 -4.28 40.32
C ARG A 330 16.94 -2.79 40.62
N GLU A 331 17.55 -1.87 39.89
CA GLU A 331 17.38 -0.42 40.11
C GLU A 331 15.99 0.08 39.67
N ARG A 332 15.35 -0.60 38.71
CA ARG A 332 14.03 -0.23 38.17
C ARG A 332 12.87 -1.05 38.72
N GLY A 333 13.12 -2.00 39.62
CA GLY A 333 12.09 -2.90 40.14
C GLY A 333 11.45 -3.79 39.07
N ILE A 334 12.22 -4.21 38.06
CA ILE A 334 11.75 -5.10 37.01
C ILE A 334 11.93 -6.55 37.47
N ASP A 335 10.82 -7.29 37.55
CA ASP A 335 10.84 -8.73 37.80
C ASP A 335 11.18 -9.50 36.51
N LEU A 336 12.38 -10.08 36.47
CA LEU A 336 12.89 -10.84 35.32
C LEU A 336 12.38 -12.29 35.25
N ASN A 337 11.73 -12.79 36.30
CA ASN A 337 11.10 -14.13 36.33
C ASN A 337 9.64 -14.09 35.86
N LYS A 338 9.06 -12.89 35.71
CA LYS A 338 7.71 -12.73 35.19
C LYS A 338 7.69 -13.09 33.69
N PRO A 339 6.74 -13.92 33.22
CA PRO A 339 6.52 -14.15 31.81
C PRO A 339 6.43 -12.83 31.03
N TRP A 340 7.07 -12.74 29.87
CA TRP A 340 7.17 -11.50 29.08
C TRP A 340 5.80 -10.89 28.77
N ARG A 341 4.80 -11.73 28.49
CA ARG A 341 3.41 -11.32 28.25
C ARG A 341 2.80 -10.57 29.44
N ALA A 342 3.06 -11.05 30.66
CA ALA A 342 2.56 -10.50 31.91
C ALA A 342 3.42 -9.34 32.47
N MET A 343 4.55 -9.04 31.82
CA MET A 343 5.43 -7.93 32.19
C MET A 343 4.81 -6.57 31.78
N PRO A 344 4.84 -5.54 32.65
CA PRO A 344 4.36 -4.19 32.30
C PRO A 344 5.05 -3.62 31.05
N ALA A 345 4.30 -2.91 30.21
CA ALA A 345 4.83 -2.35 28.96
C ALA A 345 6.01 -1.38 29.17
N ALA A 346 6.01 -0.62 30.27
CA ALA A 346 7.12 0.25 30.64
C ALA A 346 8.42 -0.54 30.91
N HIS A 347 8.31 -1.70 31.58
CA HIS A 347 9.45 -2.57 31.87
C HIS A 347 9.99 -3.21 30.58
N ARG A 348 9.09 -3.72 29.72
CA ARG A 348 9.47 -4.23 28.40
C ARG A 348 10.21 -3.18 27.57
N LYS A 349 9.74 -1.93 27.60
CA LYS A 349 10.38 -0.81 26.89
C LYS A 349 11.80 -0.56 27.38
N VAL A 350 12.05 -0.60 28.69
CA VAL A 350 13.39 -0.44 29.26
C VAL A 350 14.32 -1.57 28.81
N ILE A 351 13.85 -2.82 28.78
CA ILE A 351 14.67 -3.96 28.33
C ILE A 351 15.02 -3.86 26.84
N LEU A 352 14.05 -3.51 25.99
CA LEU A 352 14.25 -3.49 24.53
C LEU A 352 14.99 -2.22 24.04
N TYR A 353 14.65 -1.06 24.59
CA TYR A 353 15.09 0.25 24.07
C TYR A 353 15.95 1.06 25.04
N GLY A 354 16.19 0.54 26.24
CA GLY A 354 17.12 1.13 27.18
C GLY A 354 16.51 2.17 28.12
N THR A 355 17.37 2.87 28.87
CA THR A 355 16.99 3.82 29.93
C THR A 355 16.94 5.27 29.46
N GLY A 356 17.00 5.54 28.15
CA GLY A 356 17.05 6.90 27.63
C GLY A 356 18.30 7.63 28.15
N SER A 357 18.15 8.83 28.69
CA SER A 357 19.24 9.65 29.25
C SER A 357 19.71 9.19 30.64
N GLU A 358 18.93 8.38 31.34
CA GLU A 358 19.18 8.01 32.73
C GLU A 358 20.27 6.92 32.83
N ARG A 359 21.15 7.05 33.83
CA ARG A 359 22.24 6.09 34.10
C ARG A 359 21.86 5.15 35.22
N VAL A 360 22.25 3.88 35.11
CA VAL A 360 22.04 2.80 36.08
C VAL A 360 23.39 2.38 36.66
N LYS A 361 23.42 2.05 37.96
CA LYS A 361 24.59 1.54 38.67
C LYS A 361 24.79 0.06 38.36
N VAL A 362 25.82 -0.26 37.59
CA VAL A 362 26.17 -1.64 37.21
C VAL A 362 27.35 -2.10 38.07
N PRO A 363 27.28 -3.28 38.71
CA PRO A 363 28.41 -3.87 39.41
C PRO A 363 29.42 -4.40 38.39
N MET A 364 30.70 -4.14 38.62
CA MET A 364 31.81 -4.66 37.82
C MET A 364 32.61 -5.64 38.67
N ARG A 365 32.70 -6.89 38.21
CA ARG A 365 33.57 -7.92 38.81
C ARG A 365 34.64 -8.28 37.80
N GLY A 366 35.89 -7.93 38.11
CA GLY A 366 37.06 -8.34 37.33
C GLY A 366 38.00 -9.18 38.19
N SER A 367 39.00 -9.80 37.56
CA SER A 367 39.99 -10.65 38.25
C SER A 367 40.82 -9.92 39.31
N TRP A 368 40.80 -8.58 39.34
CA TRP A 368 41.62 -7.73 40.21
C TRP A 368 40.79 -6.87 41.19
N GLY A 369 39.48 -7.08 41.31
CA GLY A 369 38.63 -6.38 42.27
C GLY A 369 37.15 -6.25 41.86
N SER A 370 36.32 -5.79 42.81
CA SER A 370 34.90 -5.49 42.59
C SER A 370 34.60 -4.00 42.78
N GLY A 371 33.92 -3.40 41.81
CA GLY A 371 33.50 -2.00 41.84
C GLY A 371 32.10 -1.80 41.27
N SER A 372 31.66 -0.56 41.10
CA SER A 372 30.42 -0.23 40.40
C SER A 372 30.56 1.08 39.65
N PHE A 373 29.95 1.21 38.49
CA PHE A 373 29.93 2.46 37.74
C PHE A 373 28.54 2.74 37.18
N ARG A 374 28.26 4.01 36.88
CA ARG A 374 26.96 4.43 36.33
C ARG A 374 27.03 4.52 34.82
N MET A 375 26.21 3.72 34.12
CA MET A 375 26.14 3.74 32.65
C MET A 375 24.71 3.79 32.14
N ARG A 376 24.52 4.23 30.89
CA ARG A 376 23.24 4.16 30.22
C ARG A 376 23.07 2.75 29.68
N TYR A 377 21.92 2.13 29.93
CA TYR A 377 21.57 0.89 29.26
C TYR A 377 20.98 1.24 27.91
N GLU A 378 21.61 0.75 26.84
CA GLU A 378 21.23 1.03 25.45
C GLU A 378 19.93 0.32 25.05
N GLY A 379 19.62 -0.82 25.67
CA GLY A 379 18.51 -1.70 25.28
C GLY A 379 18.94 -2.76 24.27
N ALA A 380 18.28 -3.92 24.32
CA ALA A 380 18.61 -5.06 23.46
C ALA A 380 18.51 -4.73 21.96
N LEU A 381 17.39 -4.14 21.52
CA LEU A 381 17.13 -3.88 20.10
C LEU A 381 17.97 -2.72 19.56
N THR A 382 18.13 -1.66 20.35
CA THR A 382 18.99 -0.52 19.98
C THR A 382 20.43 -0.98 19.80
N ALA A 383 20.95 -1.77 20.75
CA ALA A 383 22.30 -2.31 20.67
C ALA A 383 22.49 -3.24 19.47
N MET A 384 21.50 -4.08 19.14
CA MET A 384 21.54 -4.91 17.94
C MET A 384 21.58 -4.07 16.67
N MET A 385 20.73 -3.06 16.55
CA MET A 385 20.66 -2.23 15.35
C MET A 385 21.99 -1.49 15.12
N ARG A 386 22.61 -0.99 16.20
CA ARG A 386 23.94 -0.39 16.14
C ARG A 386 25.01 -1.42 15.74
N ARG A 387 25.06 -2.57 16.42
CA ARG A 387 26.03 -3.65 16.11
C ARG A 387 25.89 -4.15 14.68
N MET A 388 24.69 -4.25 14.14
CA MET A 388 24.46 -4.63 12.74
C MET A 388 25.04 -3.61 11.75
N ARG A 389 24.92 -2.31 12.06
CA ARG A 389 25.48 -1.23 11.23
C ARG A 389 27.00 -1.16 11.31
N GLU A 390 27.57 -1.42 12.48
CA GLU A 390 29.00 -1.31 12.75
C GLU A 390 29.80 -2.59 12.41
N THR A 391 29.17 -3.76 12.41
CA THR A 391 29.88 -5.03 12.18
C THR A 391 30.39 -5.14 10.74
N GLN A 392 31.58 -5.71 10.59
CA GLN A 392 32.19 -6.04 9.29
C GLN A 392 32.06 -7.54 8.93
N SER A 393 31.53 -8.37 9.84
CA SER A 393 31.30 -9.80 9.62
C SER A 393 29.95 -10.02 8.93
N GLU A 394 29.97 -10.70 7.78
CA GLU A 394 28.75 -11.06 7.04
C GLU A 394 27.86 -12.03 7.84
N ASP A 395 28.43 -13.01 8.52
CA ASP A 395 27.66 -13.96 9.34
C ASP A 395 26.90 -13.27 10.48
N MET A 396 27.57 -12.33 11.17
CA MET A 396 26.93 -11.55 12.23
C MET A 396 25.86 -10.60 11.66
N ARG A 397 26.12 -10.00 10.49
CA ARG A 397 25.13 -9.17 9.80
C ARG A 397 23.89 -9.99 9.43
N GLN A 398 24.06 -11.19 8.87
CA GLN A 398 22.95 -12.10 8.58
C GLN A 398 22.20 -12.53 9.84
N TYR A 399 22.89 -12.79 10.95
CA TYR A 399 22.25 -13.10 12.22
C TYR A 399 21.31 -11.96 12.68
N TYR A 400 21.79 -10.71 12.69
CA TYR A 400 20.97 -9.57 13.12
C TYR A 400 19.82 -9.27 12.15
N GLN A 401 19.99 -9.51 10.85
CA GLN A 401 18.94 -9.31 9.84
C GLN A 401 17.70 -10.17 10.07
N ARG A 402 17.83 -11.32 10.76
CA ARG A 402 16.68 -12.19 11.10
C ARG A 402 15.66 -11.53 12.02
N PHE A 403 16.08 -10.49 12.75
CA PHE A 403 15.23 -9.74 13.67
C PHE A 403 14.70 -8.44 13.07
N LEU A 404 14.97 -8.17 11.79
CA LEU A 404 14.42 -7.00 11.11
C LEU A 404 13.05 -7.32 10.52
N SER A 405 12.12 -6.37 10.67
CA SER A 405 10.87 -6.38 9.92
C SER A 405 10.56 -5.00 9.35
N ASN A 406 9.67 -4.98 8.36
CA ASN A 406 9.11 -3.73 7.84
C ASN A 406 8.05 -3.22 8.81
N ARG A 407 8.38 -2.17 9.56
CA ARG A 407 7.46 -1.49 10.48
C ARG A 407 6.90 -0.23 9.82
N PRO A 408 5.63 0.15 10.08
CA PRO A 408 5.11 1.44 9.64
C PRO A 408 6.00 2.58 10.14
N CYS A 409 6.32 3.54 9.27
CA CYS A 409 7.14 4.68 9.62
C CYS A 409 6.47 5.49 10.74
N SER A 410 7.21 5.79 11.80
CA SER A 410 6.72 6.53 12.97
C SER A 410 6.31 7.98 12.68
N VAL A 411 6.84 8.58 11.62
CA VAL A 411 6.57 9.98 11.24
C VAL A 411 5.31 10.08 10.38
N CYS A 412 5.19 9.31 9.31
CA CYS A 412 4.02 9.36 8.43
C CYS A 412 2.94 8.33 8.78
N GLY A 413 3.18 7.45 9.75
CA GLY A 413 2.25 6.39 10.15
C GLY A 413 1.93 5.40 9.03
N GLY A 414 2.86 5.18 8.08
CA GLY A 414 2.61 4.35 6.91
C GLY A 414 2.10 5.09 5.67
N LYS A 415 1.69 6.36 5.78
CA LYS A 415 1.02 7.11 4.70
C LYS A 415 1.90 7.55 3.54
N ARG A 416 3.23 7.34 3.64
CA ARG A 416 4.25 7.61 2.60
C ARG A 416 4.47 9.06 2.20
N VAL A 417 3.50 9.95 2.38
CA VAL A 417 3.58 11.37 2.00
C VAL A 417 3.83 12.29 3.21
N ARG A 418 4.18 13.54 2.95
CA ARG A 418 4.42 14.56 3.98
C ARG A 418 3.13 15.06 4.65
N PRO A 419 3.18 15.61 5.88
CA PRO A 419 2.01 16.16 6.56
C PRO A 419 1.28 17.26 5.78
N GLU A 420 1.99 18.08 5.01
CA GLU A 420 1.41 19.16 4.19
C GLU A 420 0.47 18.60 3.11
N ALA A 421 0.84 17.48 2.49
CA ALA A 421 -0.01 16.78 1.54
C ALA A 421 -1.27 16.19 2.21
N LEU A 422 -1.11 15.66 3.44
CA LEU A 422 -2.22 15.11 4.23
C LEU A 422 -3.19 16.18 4.75
N GLY A 423 -2.76 17.45 4.77
CA GLY A 423 -3.60 18.60 5.07
C GLY A 423 -4.61 18.91 3.96
N VAL A 424 -4.41 18.44 2.73
CA VAL A 424 -5.32 18.70 1.62
C VAL A 424 -6.41 17.63 1.55
N ARG A 425 -7.68 18.05 1.55
CA ARG A 425 -8.84 17.16 1.61
C ARG A 425 -9.81 17.37 0.43
N VAL A 426 -10.35 16.29 -0.08
CA VAL A 426 -11.44 16.24 -1.07
C VAL A 426 -12.55 15.37 -0.47
N GLY A 427 -13.79 15.85 -0.44
CA GLY A 427 -14.90 15.11 0.17
C GLY A 427 -14.66 14.70 1.63
N GLY A 428 -13.85 15.48 2.37
CA GLY A 428 -13.47 15.19 3.76
C GLY A 428 -12.27 14.25 3.93
N LEU A 429 -11.79 13.57 2.88
CA LEU A 429 -10.65 12.65 2.95
C LEU A 429 -9.37 13.28 2.40
N ASN A 430 -8.21 12.98 2.99
CA ASN A 430 -6.93 13.24 2.34
C ASN A 430 -6.56 12.10 1.37
N VAL A 431 -5.52 12.32 0.55
CA VAL A 431 -5.13 11.36 -0.50
C VAL A 431 -4.78 9.99 0.07
N ALA A 432 -4.11 9.92 1.23
CA ALA A 432 -3.72 8.66 1.85
C ALA A 432 -4.93 7.90 2.41
N GLU A 433 -5.90 8.62 3.01
CA GLU A 433 -7.17 8.06 3.47
C GLU A 433 -7.99 7.51 2.30
N ALA A 434 -8.06 8.25 1.18
CA ALA A 434 -8.76 7.79 -0.02
C ALA A 434 -8.11 6.54 -0.65
N THR A 435 -6.81 6.35 -0.48
CA THR A 435 -6.11 5.14 -0.96
C THR A 435 -6.15 3.96 0.01
N ALA A 436 -6.39 4.21 1.30
CA ALA A 436 -6.38 3.18 2.35
C ALA A 436 -7.73 2.45 2.51
N VAL A 437 -8.81 2.99 1.95
CA VAL A 437 -10.09 2.28 1.87
C VAL A 437 -10.06 1.22 0.77
N SER A 438 -10.98 0.25 0.84
CA SER A 438 -11.08 -0.77 -0.22
C SER A 438 -11.51 -0.15 -1.55
N VAL A 439 -11.20 -0.81 -2.67
CA VAL A 439 -11.60 -0.39 -4.01
C VAL A 439 -13.11 -0.23 -4.10
N GLU A 440 -13.88 -1.12 -3.47
CA GLU A 440 -15.35 -1.02 -3.38
C GLU A 440 -15.78 0.26 -2.65
N ALA A 441 -15.15 0.58 -1.51
CA ALA A 441 -15.46 1.78 -0.75
C ALA A 441 -15.01 3.06 -1.48
N ALA A 442 -13.84 3.04 -2.11
CA ALA A 442 -13.34 4.13 -2.94
C ALA A 442 -14.28 4.39 -4.12
N TYR A 443 -14.75 3.35 -4.81
CA TYR A 443 -15.70 3.48 -5.91
C TYR A 443 -16.97 4.21 -5.46
N ARG A 444 -17.58 3.78 -4.34
CA ARG A 444 -18.76 4.45 -3.78
C ARG A 444 -18.48 5.90 -3.38
N PHE A 445 -17.35 6.13 -2.71
CA PHE A 445 -16.93 7.48 -2.33
C PHE A 445 -16.85 8.42 -3.55
N PHE A 446 -16.20 8.00 -4.63
CA PHE A 446 -16.08 8.83 -5.83
C PHE A 446 -17.38 8.93 -6.63
N ASP A 447 -18.26 7.94 -6.56
CA ASP A 447 -19.58 7.96 -7.21
C ASP A 447 -20.51 8.98 -6.53
N GLU A 448 -20.50 9.01 -5.20
CA GLU A 448 -21.30 9.91 -4.36
C GLU A 448 -20.67 11.31 -4.20
N LEU A 449 -19.40 11.49 -4.58
CA LEU A 449 -18.69 12.76 -4.46
C LEU A 449 -19.36 13.85 -5.32
N ALA A 450 -20.08 14.76 -4.65
CA ALA A 450 -20.68 15.93 -5.27
C ALA A 450 -19.76 17.14 -5.12
N LEU A 451 -19.27 17.64 -6.24
CA LEU A 451 -18.55 18.92 -6.34
C LEU A 451 -19.48 19.97 -6.96
N GLN A 452 -19.24 21.26 -6.69
CA GLN A 452 -20.08 22.36 -7.16
C GLN A 452 -19.28 23.40 -7.95
N GLY A 453 -19.95 24.08 -8.88
CA GLY A 453 -19.36 25.20 -9.64
C GLY A 453 -18.10 24.82 -10.43
N ALA A 454 -17.06 25.64 -10.30
CA ALA A 454 -15.79 25.45 -11.01
C ALA A 454 -15.08 24.14 -10.65
N GLU A 455 -15.18 23.69 -9.38
CA GLU A 455 -14.58 22.43 -8.92
C GLU A 455 -15.13 21.22 -9.71
N ALA A 456 -16.45 21.18 -9.92
CA ALA A 456 -17.11 20.11 -10.68
C ALA A 456 -16.64 20.08 -12.14
N THR A 457 -16.54 21.26 -12.76
CA THR A 457 -16.12 21.39 -14.16
C THR A 457 -14.69 20.86 -14.35
N ILE A 458 -13.77 21.23 -13.46
CA ILE A 458 -12.37 20.78 -13.51
C ILE A 458 -12.25 19.27 -13.25
N ALA A 459 -13.07 18.73 -12.35
CA ALA A 459 -12.99 17.34 -11.92
C ALA A 459 -13.76 16.35 -12.79
N THR A 460 -14.60 16.79 -13.72
CA THR A 460 -15.52 15.92 -14.49
C THR A 460 -14.80 14.77 -15.18
N GLU A 461 -13.81 15.06 -16.02
CA GLU A 461 -13.04 14.02 -16.73
C GLU A 461 -12.18 13.19 -15.76
N LEU A 462 -11.59 13.80 -14.73
CA LEU A 462 -10.80 13.07 -13.73
C LEU A 462 -11.64 12.04 -12.97
N LEU A 463 -12.85 12.43 -12.54
CA LEU A 463 -13.76 11.54 -11.82
C LEU A 463 -14.28 10.41 -12.73
N LYS A 464 -14.52 10.69 -14.01
CA LYS A 464 -14.88 9.67 -15.00
C LYS A 464 -13.78 8.60 -15.10
N GLU A 465 -12.52 9.02 -15.26
CA GLU A 465 -11.37 8.11 -15.37
C GLU A 465 -11.11 7.31 -14.08
N ILE A 466 -11.25 7.95 -12.90
CA ILE A 466 -11.10 7.28 -11.59
C ILE A 466 -12.21 6.24 -11.39
N ARG A 467 -13.47 6.62 -11.61
CA ARG A 467 -14.63 5.71 -11.46
C ARG A 467 -14.52 4.53 -12.42
N SER A 468 -14.10 4.77 -13.66
CA SER A 468 -13.91 3.74 -14.67
C SER A 468 -12.88 2.69 -14.23
N ARG A 469 -11.67 3.12 -13.81
CA ARG A 469 -10.62 2.21 -13.34
C ARG A 469 -11.00 1.44 -12.08
N LEU A 470 -11.65 2.10 -11.12
CA LEU A 470 -12.16 1.45 -9.91
C LEU A 470 -13.24 0.41 -10.24
N ARG A 471 -14.12 0.71 -11.20
CA ARG A 471 -15.13 -0.22 -11.71
C ARG A 471 -14.46 -1.46 -12.30
N PHE A 472 -13.45 -1.31 -13.17
CA PHE A 472 -12.76 -2.46 -13.76
C PHE A 472 -12.10 -3.36 -12.71
N LEU A 473 -11.46 -2.77 -11.68
CA LEU A 473 -10.91 -3.55 -10.57
C LEU A 473 -12.00 -4.32 -9.82
N ARG A 474 -13.16 -3.72 -9.58
CA ARG A 474 -14.31 -4.39 -8.95
C ARG A 474 -14.85 -5.52 -9.83
N ASP A 475 -14.96 -5.27 -11.13
CA ASP A 475 -15.52 -6.20 -12.10
C ASP A 475 -14.63 -7.43 -12.24
N VAL A 476 -13.30 -7.31 -12.15
CA VAL A 476 -12.39 -8.48 -12.08
C VAL A 476 -12.28 -9.11 -10.67
N GLY A 477 -13.13 -8.70 -9.71
CA GLY A 477 -13.20 -9.31 -8.38
C GLY A 477 -12.17 -8.83 -7.37
N LEU A 478 -11.54 -7.67 -7.58
CA LEU A 478 -10.52 -7.10 -6.69
C LEU A 478 -11.05 -5.98 -5.77
N GLY A 479 -12.37 -5.88 -5.60
CA GLY A 479 -13.03 -4.85 -4.78
C GLY A 479 -12.60 -4.83 -3.30
N TYR A 480 -12.03 -5.93 -2.79
CA TYR A 480 -11.55 -6.05 -1.41
C TYR A 480 -10.15 -5.47 -1.16
N LEU A 481 -9.38 -5.21 -2.23
CA LEU A 481 -8.05 -4.61 -2.12
C LEU A 481 -8.14 -3.13 -1.76
N THR A 482 -7.09 -2.59 -1.16
CA THR A 482 -6.89 -1.15 -1.01
C THR A 482 -5.93 -0.65 -2.08
N LEU A 483 -6.01 0.64 -2.44
CA LEU A 483 -5.12 1.22 -3.45
C LEU A 483 -3.69 1.41 -2.94
N ASP A 484 -3.51 1.57 -1.63
CA ASP A 484 -2.21 1.68 -0.97
C ASP A 484 -1.51 0.33 -0.72
N ARG A 485 -2.19 -0.81 -1.00
CA ARG A 485 -1.60 -2.14 -0.81
C ARG A 485 -0.31 -2.27 -1.64
N PRO A 486 0.82 -2.67 -1.02
CA PRO A 486 2.09 -2.83 -1.73
C PRO A 486 2.01 -3.90 -2.83
N ALA A 487 2.52 -3.59 -4.01
CA ALA A 487 2.53 -4.53 -5.14
C ALA A 487 3.23 -5.87 -4.84
N PRO A 488 4.38 -5.91 -4.12
CA PRO A 488 5.02 -7.18 -3.78
C PRO A 488 4.20 -8.09 -2.86
N SER A 489 3.14 -7.58 -2.22
CA SER A 489 2.26 -8.37 -1.35
C SER A 489 1.12 -9.07 -2.10
N LEU A 490 0.99 -8.83 -3.40
CA LEU A 490 -0.06 -9.41 -4.24
C LEU A 490 0.31 -10.84 -4.62
N SER A 491 -0.68 -11.74 -4.61
CA SER A 491 -0.55 -13.06 -5.23
C SER A 491 -0.42 -12.94 -6.75
N GLY A 492 0.09 -13.99 -7.41
CA GLY A 492 0.20 -14.03 -8.88
C GLY A 492 -1.13 -13.71 -9.58
N GLY A 493 -2.22 -14.37 -9.16
CA GLY A 493 -3.57 -14.12 -9.69
C GLY A 493 -4.11 -12.72 -9.39
N GLU A 494 -3.81 -12.13 -8.22
CA GLU A 494 -4.16 -10.73 -7.95
C GLU A 494 -3.42 -9.77 -8.89
N GLY A 495 -2.10 -9.94 -9.05
CA GLY A 495 -1.28 -9.12 -9.95
C GLY A 495 -1.73 -9.24 -11.41
N GLN A 496 -2.05 -10.45 -11.85
CA GLN A 496 -2.57 -10.71 -13.19
C GLN A 496 -3.91 -10.02 -13.44
N ARG A 497 -4.87 -10.13 -12.51
CA ARG A 497 -6.18 -9.48 -12.61
C ARG A 497 -6.08 -7.95 -12.59
N ILE A 498 -5.15 -7.38 -11.81
CA ILE A 498 -4.86 -5.94 -11.85
C ILE A 498 -4.40 -5.51 -13.24
N ARG A 499 -3.49 -6.29 -13.85
CA ARG A 499 -3.00 -6.01 -15.20
C ARG A 499 -4.13 -6.12 -16.22
N LEU A 500 -4.99 -7.13 -16.12
CA LEU A 500 -6.18 -7.27 -16.95
C LEU A 500 -7.11 -6.05 -16.84
N ALA A 501 -7.44 -5.61 -15.62
CA ALA A 501 -8.27 -4.42 -15.40
C ALA A 501 -7.64 -3.15 -16.02
N SER A 502 -6.31 -2.99 -15.91
CA SER A 502 -5.59 -1.89 -16.55
C SER A 502 -5.65 -1.94 -18.08
N GLN A 503 -5.59 -3.14 -18.68
CA GLN A 503 -5.70 -3.30 -20.13
C GLN A 503 -7.12 -3.08 -20.65
N ILE A 504 -8.15 -3.41 -19.87
CA ILE A 504 -9.53 -3.09 -20.24
C ILE A 504 -9.74 -1.57 -20.24
N GLY A 505 -9.18 -0.87 -19.23
CA GLY A 505 -9.28 0.58 -19.13
C GLY A 505 -8.48 1.37 -20.16
N SER A 506 -7.61 0.74 -20.96
CA SER A 506 -6.90 1.43 -22.05
C SER A 506 -7.69 1.47 -23.35
N GLU A 507 -8.83 0.75 -23.44
CA GLU A 507 -9.75 0.73 -24.59
C GLU A 507 -9.05 0.51 -25.96
N LEU A 508 -7.96 -0.25 -25.96
CA LEU A 508 -7.23 -0.57 -27.20
C LEU A 508 -8.08 -1.50 -28.08
N THR A 509 -7.99 -1.30 -29.40
CA THR A 509 -8.67 -2.12 -30.41
C THR A 509 -7.64 -2.71 -31.39
N GLY A 510 -7.96 -3.87 -31.98
CA GLY A 510 -7.06 -4.52 -32.94
C GLY A 510 -5.81 -5.14 -32.33
N VAL A 511 -5.81 -5.38 -31.01
CA VAL A 511 -4.70 -6.03 -30.28
C VAL A 511 -4.94 -7.52 -30.12
N ILE A 512 -3.87 -8.30 -30.02
CA ILE A 512 -3.92 -9.71 -29.62
C ILE A 512 -3.48 -9.83 -28.15
N TYR A 513 -4.40 -10.15 -27.26
CA TYR A 513 -4.09 -10.41 -25.86
C TYR A 513 -3.78 -11.88 -25.65
N VAL A 514 -2.65 -12.18 -25.01
CA VAL A 514 -2.24 -13.57 -24.68
C VAL A 514 -2.20 -13.72 -23.16
N LEU A 515 -3.04 -14.58 -22.60
CA LEU A 515 -3.24 -14.74 -21.16
C LEU A 515 -2.86 -16.15 -20.68
N ASP A 516 -2.26 -16.23 -19.50
CA ASP A 516 -1.75 -17.48 -18.91
C ASP A 516 -2.58 -17.89 -17.68
N GLU A 517 -3.51 -18.82 -17.85
CA GLU A 517 -4.35 -19.40 -16.77
C GLU A 517 -4.95 -18.32 -15.83
N PRO A 518 -5.73 -17.35 -16.35
CA PRO A 518 -6.26 -16.24 -15.56
C PRO A 518 -7.25 -16.66 -14.45
N SER A 519 -7.77 -17.89 -14.49
CA SER A 519 -8.60 -18.47 -13.42
C SER A 519 -7.80 -18.83 -12.15
N ILE A 520 -6.46 -18.85 -12.19
CA ILE A 520 -5.64 -19.25 -11.05
C ILE A 520 -5.87 -18.34 -9.82
N GLY A 521 -6.06 -19.00 -8.67
CA GLY A 521 -6.31 -18.33 -7.40
C GLY A 521 -7.64 -17.56 -7.37
N LEU A 522 -8.52 -17.78 -8.35
CA LEU A 522 -9.89 -17.29 -8.38
C LEU A 522 -10.82 -18.40 -7.85
N HIS A 523 -11.90 -17.99 -7.19
CA HIS A 523 -12.93 -18.92 -6.75
C HIS A 523 -13.95 -19.11 -7.87
N GLN A 524 -14.54 -20.31 -8.02
CA GLN A 524 -15.48 -20.60 -9.12
C GLN A 524 -16.60 -19.56 -9.25
N ARG A 525 -17.15 -19.11 -8.12
CA ARG A 525 -18.17 -18.04 -8.07
C ARG A 525 -17.74 -16.76 -8.81
N ASP A 526 -16.47 -16.42 -8.74
CA ASP A 526 -15.93 -15.19 -9.32
C ASP A 526 -15.37 -15.45 -10.74
N ASN A 527 -15.36 -16.69 -11.23
CA ASN A 527 -14.91 -17.05 -12.58
C ASN A 527 -15.73 -16.37 -13.67
N ARG A 528 -17.05 -16.33 -13.51
CA ARG A 528 -17.94 -15.67 -14.47
C ARG A 528 -17.67 -14.17 -14.65
N LYS A 529 -17.16 -13.52 -13.60
CA LYS A 529 -16.72 -12.12 -13.68
C LYS A 529 -15.50 -11.95 -14.56
N LEU A 530 -14.53 -12.86 -14.43
CA LEU A 530 -13.36 -12.92 -15.31
C LEU A 530 -13.79 -13.16 -16.76
N LEU A 531 -14.67 -14.14 -17.02
CA LEU A 531 -15.16 -14.43 -18.37
C LEU A 531 -15.87 -13.23 -18.99
N THR A 532 -16.71 -12.54 -18.22
CA THR A 532 -17.34 -11.27 -18.65
C THR A 532 -16.30 -10.23 -19.08
N ALA A 533 -15.20 -10.11 -18.32
CA ALA A 533 -14.12 -9.19 -18.64
C ALA A 533 -13.35 -9.60 -19.92
N LEU A 534 -13.13 -10.90 -20.13
CA LEU A 534 -12.50 -11.44 -21.35
C LEU A 534 -13.39 -11.24 -22.59
N HIS A 535 -14.70 -11.46 -22.45
CA HIS A 535 -15.68 -11.16 -23.50
C HIS A 535 -15.70 -9.69 -23.85
N HIS A 536 -15.70 -8.80 -22.85
CA HIS A 536 -15.64 -7.37 -23.09
C HIS A 536 -14.37 -6.98 -23.87
N LEU A 537 -13.20 -7.53 -23.48
CA LEU A 537 -11.95 -7.28 -24.18
C LEU A 537 -12.00 -7.73 -25.65
N ARG A 538 -12.62 -8.90 -25.93
CA ARG A 538 -12.90 -9.40 -27.28
C ARG A 538 -13.85 -8.46 -28.04
N ASP A 539 -14.96 -8.08 -27.42
CA ASP A 539 -16.07 -7.36 -28.05
C ASP A 539 -15.72 -5.90 -28.41
N ILE A 540 -14.72 -5.32 -27.72
CA ILE A 540 -14.09 -4.05 -28.11
C ILE A 540 -13.35 -4.16 -29.47
N GLY A 541 -13.14 -5.38 -29.98
CA GLY A 541 -12.55 -5.64 -31.30
C GLY A 541 -11.14 -6.26 -31.23
N ASN A 542 -10.80 -6.89 -30.10
CA ASN A 542 -9.51 -7.56 -29.90
C ASN A 542 -9.62 -9.07 -30.07
N THR A 543 -8.50 -9.72 -30.29
CA THR A 543 -8.40 -11.19 -30.25
C THR A 543 -7.83 -11.60 -28.90
N VAL A 544 -8.47 -12.53 -28.20
CA VAL A 544 -8.05 -12.94 -26.86
C VAL A 544 -7.67 -14.41 -26.92
N VAL A 545 -6.40 -14.72 -26.73
CA VAL A 545 -5.84 -16.07 -26.71
C VAL A 545 -5.48 -16.43 -25.28
N VAL A 546 -6.12 -17.46 -24.72
CA VAL A 546 -5.99 -17.81 -23.30
C VAL A 546 -5.49 -19.25 -23.18
N VAL A 547 -4.42 -19.47 -22.42
CA VAL A 547 -4.06 -20.83 -21.97
C VAL A 547 -4.92 -21.15 -20.76
N GLU A 548 -5.77 -22.18 -20.83
CA GLU A 548 -6.70 -22.52 -19.76
C GLU A 548 -7.03 -24.01 -19.64
N HIS A 549 -7.45 -24.38 -18.44
CA HIS A 549 -7.89 -25.71 -18.04
C HIS A 549 -9.27 -25.69 -17.36
N ASP A 550 -9.81 -24.51 -17.08
CA ASP A 550 -11.16 -24.36 -16.51
C ASP A 550 -12.25 -24.72 -17.54
N ARG A 551 -13.20 -25.55 -17.09
CA ARG A 551 -14.29 -26.04 -17.92
C ARG A 551 -15.24 -24.94 -18.39
N GLU A 552 -15.61 -24.01 -17.51
CA GLU A 552 -16.56 -22.94 -17.82
C GLU A 552 -15.93 -21.98 -18.85
N ALA A 553 -14.64 -21.68 -18.71
CA ALA A 553 -13.88 -20.90 -19.70
C ALA A 553 -13.87 -21.58 -21.08
N MET A 554 -13.58 -22.88 -21.12
CA MET A 554 -13.61 -23.67 -22.36
C MET A 554 -15.00 -23.66 -23.01
N GLU A 555 -16.06 -23.87 -22.24
CA GLU A 555 -17.44 -23.89 -22.73
C GLU A 555 -17.91 -22.52 -23.25
N GLU A 556 -17.48 -21.41 -22.63
CA GLU A 556 -17.83 -20.04 -23.05
C GLU A 556 -16.93 -19.47 -24.17
N SER A 557 -15.89 -20.19 -24.59
CA SER A 557 -14.98 -19.75 -25.65
C SER A 557 -15.60 -19.82 -27.06
N ASP A 558 -15.07 -19.01 -27.97
CA ASP A 558 -15.47 -19.07 -29.39
C ASP A 558 -14.74 -20.19 -30.14
N TRP A 559 -13.53 -20.55 -29.71
CA TRP A 559 -12.65 -21.49 -30.40
C TRP A 559 -11.68 -22.16 -29.41
N ILE A 560 -11.39 -23.44 -29.60
CA ILE A 560 -10.46 -24.22 -28.79
C ILE A 560 -9.40 -24.85 -29.70
N ILE A 561 -8.16 -24.85 -29.21
CA ILE A 561 -7.03 -25.58 -29.77
C ILE A 561 -6.49 -26.48 -28.65
N ASP A 562 -6.59 -27.78 -28.83
CA ASP A 562 -6.13 -28.78 -27.86
C ASP A 562 -4.74 -29.32 -28.23
N PHE A 563 -3.85 -29.39 -27.23
CA PHE A 563 -2.47 -29.82 -27.34
C PHE A 563 -2.24 -31.15 -26.61
N GLY A 564 -1.65 -32.12 -27.31
CA GLY A 564 -1.46 -33.46 -26.75
C GLY A 564 -0.70 -34.39 -27.69
N PRO A 565 -0.76 -35.72 -27.47
CA PRO A 565 -1.50 -36.40 -26.40
C PRO A 565 -0.78 -36.43 -25.04
N GLY A 566 0.51 -36.05 -24.98
CA GLY A 566 1.32 -36.11 -23.76
C GLY A 566 2.13 -34.84 -23.47
N ALA A 567 3.02 -34.94 -22.48
CA ALA A 567 3.93 -33.86 -22.10
C ALA A 567 5.33 -34.02 -22.73
N GLY A 568 6.07 -32.91 -22.87
CA GLY A 568 7.45 -32.91 -23.35
C GLY A 568 7.55 -33.51 -24.76
N ARG A 569 8.43 -34.50 -24.96
CA ARG A 569 8.62 -35.17 -26.26
C ARG A 569 7.35 -35.85 -26.81
N HIS A 570 6.40 -36.19 -25.94
CA HIS A 570 5.15 -36.83 -26.30
C HIS A 570 4.01 -35.83 -26.57
N GLY A 571 4.26 -34.53 -26.35
CA GLY A 571 3.36 -33.45 -26.76
C GLY A 571 3.82 -32.81 -28.06
N GLY A 572 3.55 -31.52 -28.17
CA GLY A 572 4.01 -30.68 -29.27
C GLY A 572 3.16 -30.79 -30.54
N GLU A 573 2.01 -31.47 -30.46
CA GLU A 573 1.08 -31.67 -31.57
C GLU A 573 -0.29 -31.09 -31.19
N VAL A 574 -1.00 -30.60 -32.20
CA VAL A 574 -2.39 -30.15 -32.05
C VAL A 574 -3.28 -31.36 -32.32
N VAL A 575 -4.02 -31.80 -31.29
CA VAL A 575 -4.85 -33.00 -31.37
C VAL A 575 -6.27 -32.70 -31.86
N ALA A 576 -6.78 -31.52 -31.55
CA ALA A 576 -8.10 -31.09 -31.98
C ALA A 576 -8.20 -29.57 -32.07
N VAL A 577 -9.00 -29.09 -33.01
CA VAL A 577 -9.29 -27.65 -33.20
C VAL A 577 -10.76 -27.50 -33.58
N GLY A 578 -11.46 -26.57 -32.94
CA GLY A 578 -12.84 -26.28 -33.28
C GLY A 578 -13.57 -25.46 -32.24
N THR A 579 -14.88 -25.38 -32.39
CA THR A 579 -15.77 -24.79 -31.38
C THR A 579 -15.93 -25.74 -30.18
N PRO A 580 -16.29 -25.23 -28.98
CA PRO A 580 -16.53 -26.09 -27.81
C PRO A 580 -17.57 -27.19 -28.08
N ALA A 581 -18.58 -26.91 -28.90
CA ALA A 581 -19.60 -27.89 -29.27
C ALA A 581 -19.04 -29.09 -30.07
N GLN A 582 -17.95 -28.89 -30.81
CA GLN A 582 -17.28 -29.92 -31.61
C GLN A 582 -16.29 -30.76 -30.79
N LEU A 583 -15.82 -30.25 -29.65
CA LEU A 583 -14.82 -30.89 -28.80
C LEU A 583 -15.45 -31.32 -27.47
N LYS A 584 -15.99 -32.54 -27.43
CA LYS A 584 -16.57 -33.14 -26.20
C LYS A 584 -15.66 -34.23 -25.64
N GLY A 585 -15.47 -34.22 -24.33
CA GLY A 585 -14.76 -35.28 -23.59
C GLY A 585 -15.71 -36.09 -22.72
N GLU A 586 -15.43 -37.40 -22.59
CA GLU A 586 -16.23 -38.34 -21.77
C GLU A 586 -15.53 -38.73 -20.45
N LEU A 587 -14.25 -38.35 -20.27
CA LEU A 587 -13.47 -38.71 -19.10
C LEU A 587 -13.76 -37.77 -17.93
N GLU A 588 -13.93 -38.33 -16.74
CA GLU A 588 -14.18 -37.59 -15.50
C GLU A 588 -13.29 -38.08 -14.34
N ILE A 589 -13.11 -37.24 -13.32
CA ILE A 589 -12.42 -37.61 -12.08
C ILE A 589 -13.48 -38.26 -11.16
N PRO A 590 -13.39 -39.58 -10.87
CA PRO A 590 -14.40 -40.25 -10.07
C PRO A 590 -14.37 -39.76 -8.61
N LEU A 591 -15.55 -39.58 -8.03
CA LEU A 591 -15.68 -39.29 -6.61
C LEU A 591 -15.34 -40.56 -5.79
N PRO A 592 -14.56 -40.45 -4.70
CA PRO A 592 -14.29 -41.60 -3.84
C PRO A 592 -15.59 -42.17 -3.27
N ALA A 593 -15.79 -43.49 -3.41
CA ALA A 593 -16.95 -44.18 -2.85
C ALA A 593 -17.01 -44.06 -1.31
N GLU A 594 -15.86 -44.06 -0.65
CA GLU A 594 -15.73 -43.84 0.78
C GLU A 594 -14.69 -42.74 1.09
N ARG A 595 -14.98 -41.90 2.08
CA ARG A 595 -14.07 -40.86 2.58
C ARG A 595 -13.41 -41.31 3.88
N ARG A 596 -12.15 -40.94 4.07
CA ARG A 596 -11.38 -41.25 5.30
C ARG A 596 -12.07 -40.62 6.52
N ARG A 597 -12.46 -41.42 7.50
CA ARG A 597 -13.16 -40.96 8.73
C ARG A 597 -12.28 -40.22 9.73
N GLY A 598 -10.95 -40.35 9.60
CA GLY A 598 -9.99 -39.81 10.56
C GLY A 598 -9.86 -40.70 11.80
N ASP A 599 -8.84 -40.43 12.62
CA ASP A 599 -8.51 -41.20 13.83
C ASP A 599 -8.82 -40.43 15.13
N GLY A 600 -9.58 -39.33 15.03
CA GLY A 600 -9.95 -38.46 16.15
C GLY A 600 -8.89 -37.42 16.54
N ARG A 601 -7.66 -37.54 16.02
CA ARG A 601 -6.60 -36.56 16.27
C ARG A 601 -6.81 -35.30 15.43
N LYS A 602 -6.50 -34.15 16.03
CA LYS A 602 -6.68 -32.84 15.39
C LYS A 602 -5.69 -31.81 15.93
N THR A 603 -5.38 -30.84 15.09
CA THR A 603 -4.68 -29.62 15.47
C THR A 603 -5.65 -28.46 15.41
N THR A 604 -5.70 -27.64 16.45
CA THR A 604 -6.69 -26.55 16.53
C THR A 604 -5.98 -25.21 16.56
N VAL A 605 -6.37 -24.31 15.66
CA VAL A 605 -5.99 -22.90 15.73
C VAL A 605 -7.07 -22.19 16.54
N VAL A 606 -6.71 -21.56 17.66
CA VAL A 606 -7.64 -20.86 18.54
C VAL A 606 -7.48 -19.35 18.39
N GLY A 607 -8.60 -18.68 18.14
CA GLY A 607 -8.71 -17.22 18.14
C GLY A 607 -7.77 -16.50 17.17
N ALA A 608 -7.74 -16.93 15.91
CA ALA A 608 -6.99 -16.30 14.83
C ALA A 608 -7.55 -14.90 14.49
N ARG A 609 -6.69 -13.89 14.53
CA ARG A 609 -7.02 -12.46 14.39
C ARG A 609 -6.13 -11.71 13.40
N GLU A 610 -5.21 -12.40 12.73
CA GLU A 610 -4.32 -11.78 11.76
C GLU A 610 -5.09 -11.28 10.53
N ASN A 611 -4.68 -10.11 10.00
CA ASN A 611 -5.33 -9.40 8.90
C ASN A 611 -6.86 -9.27 9.07
N ASN A 612 -7.65 -9.96 8.25
CA ASN A 612 -9.10 -9.88 8.22
C ASN A 612 -9.81 -11.01 8.98
N LEU A 613 -9.07 -11.90 9.66
CA LEU A 613 -9.64 -12.96 10.48
C LEU A 613 -10.30 -12.39 11.74
N LYS A 614 -11.50 -12.87 12.07
CA LYS A 614 -12.34 -12.35 13.16
C LYS A 614 -12.41 -13.33 14.33
N ASP A 615 -11.30 -13.48 15.06
CA ASP A 615 -11.16 -14.38 16.22
C ASP A 615 -11.57 -15.83 15.91
N VAL A 616 -11.13 -16.33 14.74
CA VAL A 616 -11.54 -17.63 14.19
C VAL A 616 -10.91 -18.77 14.98
N THR A 617 -11.72 -19.73 15.41
CA THR A 617 -11.24 -21.00 15.98
C THR A 617 -11.63 -22.16 15.07
N VAL A 618 -10.66 -22.98 14.68
CA VAL A 618 -10.87 -24.03 13.67
C VAL A 618 -10.02 -25.26 13.96
N ASP A 619 -10.64 -26.43 13.76
CA ASP A 619 -10.02 -27.74 13.87
C ASP A 619 -9.53 -28.24 12.51
N PHE A 620 -8.29 -28.71 12.48
CA PHE A 620 -7.69 -29.42 11.35
C PHE A 620 -7.55 -30.89 11.72
N PRO A 621 -8.41 -31.79 11.19
CA PRO A 621 -8.32 -33.22 11.48
C PRO A 621 -7.05 -33.82 10.84
N LEU A 622 -6.36 -34.67 11.59
CA LEU A 622 -5.15 -35.36 11.12
C LEU A 622 -5.50 -36.66 10.39
N GLY A 623 -4.57 -37.16 9.55
CA GLY A 623 -4.77 -38.38 8.77
C GLY A 623 -5.78 -38.26 7.63
N GLN A 624 -6.17 -37.04 7.26
CA GLN A 624 -7.17 -36.76 6.21
C GLN A 624 -6.61 -35.80 5.15
N LEU A 625 -7.23 -35.81 3.96
CA LEU A 625 -7.03 -34.76 2.96
C LEU A 625 -7.92 -33.59 3.30
N VAL A 626 -7.34 -32.52 3.86
CA VAL A 626 -8.07 -31.31 4.28
C VAL A 626 -7.92 -30.24 3.21
N CYS A 627 -9.06 -29.79 2.66
CA CYS A 627 -9.10 -28.70 1.68
C CYS A 627 -9.65 -27.43 2.33
N VAL A 628 -8.83 -26.38 2.43
CA VAL A 628 -9.27 -25.06 2.91
C VAL A 628 -9.81 -24.26 1.72
N THR A 629 -11.13 -24.12 1.65
CA THR A 629 -11.85 -23.44 0.56
C THR A 629 -12.44 -22.09 1.00
N GLY A 630 -12.86 -21.29 0.02
CA GLY A 630 -13.43 -19.95 0.21
C GLY A 630 -12.99 -18.97 -0.86
N VAL A 631 -13.66 -17.82 -0.93
CA VAL A 631 -13.43 -16.78 -1.95
C VAL A 631 -12.05 -16.12 -1.82
N SER A 632 -11.59 -15.42 -2.87
CA SER A 632 -10.34 -14.66 -2.78
C SER A 632 -10.46 -13.56 -1.72
N GLY A 633 -9.40 -13.32 -0.95
CA GLY A 633 -9.43 -12.41 0.20
C GLY A 633 -10.14 -12.95 1.46
N ALA A 634 -10.68 -14.17 1.48
CA ALA A 634 -11.35 -14.73 2.68
C ALA A 634 -10.43 -15.02 3.89
N GLY A 635 -9.11 -14.82 3.76
CA GLY A 635 -8.14 -15.10 4.83
C GLY A 635 -7.58 -16.53 4.84
N LYS A 636 -7.77 -17.32 3.77
CA LYS A 636 -7.25 -18.71 3.66
C LYS A 636 -5.74 -18.78 3.87
N SER A 637 -4.98 -17.97 3.11
CA SER A 637 -3.52 -17.90 3.21
C SER A 637 -3.06 -17.33 4.56
N THR A 638 -3.82 -16.41 5.15
CA THR A 638 -3.54 -15.90 6.49
C THR A 638 -3.67 -17.02 7.54
N LEU A 639 -4.77 -17.79 7.49
CA LEU A 639 -5.00 -18.89 8.42
C LEU A 639 -3.96 -20.01 8.28
N VAL A 640 -3.68 -20.46 7.05
CA VAL A 640 -2.80 -21.61 6.81
C VAL A 640 -1.33 -21.21 6.82
N ASN A 641 -0.94 -20.22 6.02
CA ASN A 641 0.48 -19.92 5.76
C ASN A 641 1.07 -18.89 6.73
N GLN A 642 0.25 -18.03 7.35
CA GLN A 642 0.74 -17.01 8.30
C GLN A 642 0.52 -17.41 9.77
N ILE A 643 -0.48 -18.25 10.07
CA ILE A 643 -0.76 -18.71 11.44
C ILE A 643 -0.38 -20.18 11.62
N LEU A 644 -1.12 -21.11 11.00
CA LEU A 644 -0.98 -22.54 11.27
C LEU A 644 0.45 -23.04 11.01
N TYR A 645 0.95 -22.87 9.79
CA TYR A 645 2.27 -23.37 9.43
C TYR A 645 3.39 -22.73 10.26
N PRO A 646 3.50 -21.39 10.41
CA PRO A 646 4.55 -20.79 11.23
C PRO A 646 4.45 -21.20 12.71
N ALA A 647 3.25 -21.34 13.27
CA ALA A 647 3.06 -21.76 14.65
C ALA A 647 3.55 -23.20 14.88
N VAL A 648 3.16 -24.13 13.98
CA VAL A 648 3.59 -25.53 14.05
C VAL A 648 5.11 -25.64 13.80
N ALA A 649 5.64 -24.93 12.79
CA ALA A 649 7.07 -24.92 12.47
C ALA A 649 7.91 -24.32 13.61
N ARG A 650 7.39 -23.32 14.33
CA ARG A 650 8.04 -22.76 15.53
C ARG A 650 8.10 -23.80 16.65
N ALA A 651 7.00 -24.49 16.90
CA ALA A 651 6.92 -25.49 17.97
C ALA A 651 7.79 -26.73 17.71
N LEU A 652 7.84 -27.21 16.47
CA LEU A 652 8.54 -28.46 16.11
C LEU A 652 9.99 -28.24 15.68
N HIS A 653 10.28 -27.16 14.94
CA HIS A 653 11.57 -26.94 14.28
C HIS A 653 12.33 -25.72 14.84
N GLY A 654 11.79 -25.04 15.85
CA GLY A 654 12.37 -23.79 16.36
C GLY A 654 12.39 -22.66 15.32
N SER A 655 11.46 -22.69 14.34
CA SER A 655 11.40 -21.71 13.26
C SER A 655 11.25 -20.28 13.79
N GLU A 656 12.05 -19.36 13.26
CA GLU A 656 12.01 -17.93 13.57
C GLU A 656 11.02 -17.15 12.69
N ARG A 657 10.24 -17.84 11.83
CA ARG A 657 9.24 -17.18 10.99
C ARG A 657 8.25 -16.39 11.87
N PRO A 658 7.87 -15.15 11.50
CA PRO A 658 6.79 -14.44 12.16
C PRO A 658 5.50 -15.28 12.12
N VAL A 659 4.79 -15.31 13.25
CA VAL A 659 3.50 -16.02 13.36
C VAL A 659 2.43 -14.96 13.50
N GLY A 660 1.38 -15.05 12.68
CA GLY A 660 0.25 -14.12 12.71
C GLY A 660 -0.49 -14.14 14.05
N ALA A 661 -1.19 -13.05 14.36
CA ALA A 661 -1.97 -12.88 15.58
C ALA A 661 -2.99 -14.00 15.76
N HIS A 662 -2.84 -14.75 16.85
CA HIS A 662 -3.74 -15.82 17.28
C HIS A 662 -3.61 -16.03 18.80
N GLN A 663 -4.50 -16.81 19.43
CA GLN A 663 -4.40 -17.09 20.87
C GLN A 663 -3.43 -18.23 21.18
N LYS A 664 -3.61 -19.37 20.53
CA LYS A 664 -2.72 -20.56 20.64
C LYS A 664 -3.03 -21.58 19.54
N VAL A 665 -2.10 -22.51 19.33
CA VAL A 665 -2.33 -23.73 18.53
C VAL A 665 -2.21 -24.96 19.44
N THR A 666 -3.19 -25.84 19.43
CA THR A 666 -3.23 -27.08 20.23
C THR A 666 -3.14 -28.32 19.35
N GLY A 667 -2.87 -29.49 19.95
CA GLY A 667 -2.73 -30.76 19.21
C GLY A 667 -1.41 -30.88 18.44
N LEU A 668 -0.35 -30.20 18.92
CA LEU A 668 0.98 -30.23 18.32
C LEU A 668 1.78 -31.49 18.65
N ALA A 669 1.45 -32.16 19.76
CA ALA A 669 2.10 -33.42 20.17
C ALA A 669 1.81 -34.59 19.21
N GLU A 670 0.78 -34.46 18.36
CA GLU A 670 0.39 -35.48 17.38
C GLU A 670 1.14 -35.34 16.04
N ILE A 671 2.06 -34.37 15.91
CA ILE A 671 2.77 -34.04 14.67
C ILE A 671 4.29 -34.07 14.92
N ASP A 672 5.01 -34.92 14.18
CA ASP A 672 6.48 -34.96 14.26
C ASP A 672 7.14 -33.84 13.45
N LYS A 673 6.60 -33.55 12.26
CA LYS A 673 7.12 -32.54 11.34
C LYS A 673 6.03 -31.91 10.50
N VAL A 674 6.19 -30.63 10.21
CA VAL A 674 5.42 -29.91 9.19
C VAL A 674 6.32 -29.56 8.00
N ILE A 675 5.78 -29.71 6.78
CA ILE A 675 6.45 -29.39 5.52
C ILE A 675 5.53 -28.46 4.73
N ASP A 676 6.06 -27.31 4.31
CA ASP A 676 5.40 -26.38 3.40
C ASP A 676 5.99 -26.57 2.01
N ILE A 677 5.16 -27.02 1.08
CA ILE A 677 5.51 -27.16 -0.33
C ILE A 677 5.01 -25.90 -1.02
N ASP A 678 5.87 -24.89 -1.08
CA ASP A 678 5.51 -23.59 -1.64
C ASP A 678 5.60 -23.56 -3.18
N GLN A 679 5.10 -22.47 -3.76
CA GLN A 679 5.17 -22.20 -5.20
C GLN A 679 6.31 -21.22 -5.55
N SER A 680 7.26 -21.02 -4.63
CA SER A 680 8.39 -20.14 -4.90
C SER A 680 9.35 -20.79 -5.91
N PRO A 681 10.08 -20.00 -6.71
CA PRO A 681 11.04 -20.56 -7.65
C PRO A 681 12.08 -21.42 -6.92
N ILE A 682 12.37 -22.61 -7.46
CA ILE A 682 13.39 -23.55 -6.94
C ILE A 682 14.72 -22.84 -6.63
N GLY A 683 15.10 -21.89 -7.47
CA GLY A 683 16.14 -20.92 -7.16
C GLY A 683 16.06 -19.70 -8.04
N ARG A 684 16.82 -18.66 -7.67
CA ARG A 684 16.86 -17.37 -8.39
C ARG A 684 17.96 -17.29 -9.44
N THR A 685 18.71 -18.37 -9.64
CA THR A 685 19.83 -18.41 -10.57
C THR A 685 19.71 -19.62 -11.49
N PRO A 686 20.27 -19.57 -12.71
CA PRO A 686 20.30 -20.71 -13.62
C PRO A 686 21.02 -21.96 -13.07
N ARG A 687 21.75 -21.83 -11.96
CA ARG A 687 22.44 -22.96 -11.31
C ARG A 687 21.48 -23.89 -10.58
N SER A 688 20.31 -23.39 -10.19
CA SER A 688 19.27 -24.17 -9.52
C SER A 688 18.40 -24.86 -10.57
N ASN A 689 18.50 -26.19 -10.62
CA ASN A 689 17.74 -27.05 -11.53
C ASN A 689 17.24 -28.30 -10.78
N PRO A 690 16.34 -29.11 -11.36
CA PRO A 690 15.79 -30.29 -10.69
C PRO A 690 16.86 -31.24 -10.14
N ALA A 691 17.94 -31.51 -10.90
CA ALA A 691 19.00 -32.43 -10.48
C ALA A 691 19.80 -31.91 -9.27
N THR A 692 20.08 -30.60 -9.22
CA THR A 692 20.74 -29.98 -8.07
C THR A 692 19.82 -29.90 -6.85
N TYR A 693 18.53 -29.62 -7.05
CA TYR A 693 17.57 -29.46 -5.96
C TYR A 693 17.26 -30.80 -5.28
N THR A 694 17.11 -31.87 -6.06
CA THR A 694 16.90 -33.23 -5.53
C THR A 694 18.19 -33.89 -5.04
N LYS A 695 19.34 -33.20 -5.15
CA LYS A 695 20.69 -33.73 -4.89
C LYS A 695 21.07 -34.95 -5.73
N LEU A 696 20.35 -35.22 -6.82
CA LEU A 696 20.68 -36.30 -7.74
C LEU A 696 22.08 -36.08 -8.35
N PHE A 697 22.43 -34.83 -8.62
CA PHE A 697 23.74 -34.51 -9.22
C PHE A 697 24.91 -34.74 -8.26
N ASP A 698 24.68 -34.69 -6.95
CA ASP A 698 25.71 -35.01 -5.96
C ASP A 698 26.03 -36.52 -6.04
N LEU A 699 25.00 -37.37 -6.12
CA LEU A 699 25.15 -38.82 -6.29
C LEU A 699 25.73 -39.26 -7.64
N ILE A 700 25.64 -38.42 -8.68
CA ILE A 700 26.27 -38.69 -9.99
C ILE A 700 27.74 -38.26 -9.98
N ARG A 701 28.10 -37.31 -9.13
CA ARG A 701 29.47 -36.80 -9.01
C ARG A 701 30.34 -37.69 -8.11
N ASP A 702 29.74 -38.25 -7.07
CA ASP A 702 30.35 -39.27 -6.20
C ASP A 702 30.42 -40.63 -6.93
#